data_AF-A0A4R0K2K1-F1
#
_entry.id   AF-A0A4R0K2K1-F1
#
_cell.length_a   1.000
_cell.length_b   1.000
_cell.length_c   1.000
_cell.angle_alpha   90.00
_cell.angle_beta   90.00
_cell.angle_gamma   90.00
#
_symmetry.space_group_name_H-M   'P 1'
#
loop_
_entity.id
_entity.type
_entity.pdbx_description
1 polymer ?
#
loop_
_entity_poly.entity_id
_entity_poly.type
_entity_poly.pdbx_seq_one_letter_code
_entity_poly.pdbx_strand_id
1 'polypeptide(L)'
;MSAGGVTVRVARWSAIHPWRAIGLWLLLVVVAVGMSVVIPKQQMQSKDTWVGQSGQAAEMIEHAGLGDRPAETVLLTDPDGRLDKAAATTAMTQLRQKLTTLDSVQEVGQPVWSENGKAALLPIELKGTADDAADAIEKVVATTTEVQQANPGLSINQAGTASLDAGIWKQVGSDLAKAEKLSLPITFVLMLLAFGALIAAGIPVLLAFSAVGAALGFYAPLSFLFPDGGSVANVVLLIGMAVGVDYSLFYLKREREERRKGRSTLDAVEIAAATSGHSVVVSGLAVIVSMAGLYVAQDMTFSSMATATIVVVAVAVLGSLTVLPALLAKLGHRVDRPRVPLLWRLNRRIGPGGISRRILAPVLSHPRAALSVSILAVAALAVPALGMKTEPSDLNTLPQSIPEVRTFKALQENFPSQGGLSYDVVVRGEDAVAALTGLQESAVQSGKFVVPQGEAIRQANGTAVLTLVSVLPESSANAETALNQLRSDFVPASLGSMPNWAVGGEQAESVDYGNNQRDKLPWVIAFVLVLTLVMMAITFRSVAIALLTTVLNLASVAACFGVLSLVFQHSWAEGLLGFTSSGFVVSWIPLFLFVILVGLSMDYHVFVLGRIREGVAAGLTPREAVRKGITESAGVVTSAAAVMVSVFAVFATLGMLEMKQMGIGLAVAVLIDATLVRIVMLPSILVLLGRKAWWPNRLHRQEPAQPERELVTV
;
A
#
# COMPACT_ATOMS: atom_id res chain seq x y z
N MET A 1 5.49 -42.04 -17.43
CA MET A 1 4.55 -41.55 -16.40
C MET A 1 5.38 -41.08 -15.21
N SER A 2 5.89 -39.85 -15.25
CA SER A 2 6.66 -39.28 -14.13
C SER A 2 5.70 -38.82 -13.04
N ALA A 3 6.03 -39.10 -11.78
CA ALA A 3 5.28 -38.61 -10.63
C ALA A 3 5.26 -37.07 -10.68
N GLY A 4 4.15 -36.49 -11.15
CA GLY A 4 3.99 -35.04 -11.25
C GLY A 4 4.15 -34.40 -9.87
N GLY A 5 4.82 -33.24 -9.84
CA GLY A 5 4.91 -32.40 -8.64
C GLY A 5 3.54 -32.13 -8.03
N VAL A 6 3.50 -31.69 -6.77
CA VAL A 6 2.24 -31.45 -6.02
C VAL A 6 1.27 -30.57 -6.81
N THR A 7 1.78 -29.55 -7.51
CA THR A 7 1.00 -28.66 -8.40
C THR A 7 0.24 -29.41 -9.49
N VAL A 8 0.88 -30.38 -10.15
CA VAL A 8 0.29 -31.18 -11.23
C VAL A 8 -0.79 -32.12 -10.67
N ARG A 9 -0.55 -32.73 -9.51
CA ARG A 9 -1.53 -33.61 -8.86
C ARG A 9 -2.81 -32.86 -8.47
N VAL A 10 -2.67 -31.68 -7.86
CA VAL A 10 -3.82 -30.84 -7.46
C VAL A 10 -4.59 -30.35 -8.68
N ALA A 11 -3.89 -29.85 -9.71
CA ALA A 11 -4.54 -29.38 -10.93
C ALA A 11 -5.25 -30.51 -11.68
N ARG A 12 -4.63 -31.69 -11.78
CA ARG A 12 -5.22 -32.87 -12.42
C ARG A 12 -6.46 -33.35 -11.66
N TRP A 13 -6.41 -33.43 -10.33
CA TRP A 13 -7.58 -33.78 -9.52
C TRP A 13 -8.74 -32.80 -9.75
N SER A 14 -8.43 -31.50 -9.76
CA SER A 14 -9.42 -30.43 -9.99
C SER A 14 -10.01 -30.48 -11.39
N ALA A 15 -9.20 -30.82 -12.40
CA ALA A 15 -9.63 -30.97 -13.78
C ALA A 15 -10.52 -32.20 -14.01
N ILE A 16 -10.27 -33.31 -13.28
CA ILE A 16 -11.08 -34.54 -13.33
C ILE A 16 -12.39 -34.36 -12.55
N HIS A 17 -12.37 -33.61 -11.43
CA HIS A 17 -13.54 -33.38 -10.58
C HIS A 17 -13.98 -31.90 -10.55
N PRO A 18 -14.32 -31.30 -11.70
CA PRO A 18 -14.46 -29.85 -11.81
C PRO A 18 -15.56 -29.28 -10.91
N TRP A 19 -16.70 -29.97 -10.78
CA TRP A 19 -17.80 -29.51 -9.92
C TRP A 19 -17.46 -29.51 -8.44
N ARG A 20 -16.63 -30.47 -7.98
CA ARG A 20 -16.18 -30.50 -6.58
C ARG A 20 -15.20 -29.38 -6.31
N ALA A 21 -14.25 -29.14 -7.21
CA ALA A 21 -13.29 -28.05 -7.08
C ALA A 21 -13.97 -26.66 -7.13
N ILE A 22 -14.91 -26.44 -8.06
CA ILE A 22 -15.69 -25.20 -8.13
C ILE A 22 -16.56 -25.04 -6.87
N GLY A 23 -17.24 -26.11 -6.43
CA GLY A 23 -18.08 -26.08 -5.23
C GLY A 23 -17.27 -25.79 -3.95
N LEU A 24 -16.10 -26.40 -3.79
CA LEU A 24 -15.20 -26.13 -2.66
C LEU A 24 -14.67 -24.70 -2.68
N TRP A 25 -14.34 -24.16 -3.85
CA TRP A 25 -13.91 -22.76 -3.97
C TRP A 25 -15.05 -21.80 -3.62
N LEU A 26 -16.25 -22.02 -4.15
CA LEU A 26 -17.42 -21.19 -3.81
C LEU A 26 -17.76 -21.30 -2.33
N LEU A 27 -17.68 -22.49 -1.74
CA LEU A 27 -17.86 -22.68 -0.30
C LEU A 27 -16.81 -21.88 0.49
N LEU A 28 -15.54 -21.95 0.10
CA LEU A 28 -14.46 -21.19 0.73
C LEU A 28 -14.73 -19.69 0.66
N VAL A 29 -15.14 -19.17 -0.49
CA VAL A 29 -15.47 -17.75 -0.68
C VAL A 29 -16.67 -17.36 0.18
N VAL A 30 -17.74 -18.16 0.19
CA VAL A 30 -18.95 -17.89 1.00
C VAL A 30 -18.63 -17.92 2.49
N VAL A 31 -17.84 -18.89 2.96
CA VAL A 31 -17.41 -18.98 4.36
C VAL A 31 -16.55 -17.77 4.72
N ALA A 32 -15.60 -17.39 3.86
CA ALA A 32 -14.74 -16.23 4.09
C ALA A 32 -15.54 -14.92 4.14
N VAL A 33 -16.40 -14.67 3.16
CA VAL A 33 -17.27 -13.48 3.17
C VAL A 33 -18.20 -13.51 4.39
N GLY A 34 -18.74 -14.67 4.76
CA GLY A 34 -19.53 -14.85 5.97
C GLY A 34 -18.75 -14.49 7.25
N MET A 35 -17.47 -14.86 7.34
CA MET A 35 -16.60 -14.44 8.44
C MET A 35 -16.47 -12.92 8.52
N SER A 36 -16.29 -12.21 7.40
CA SER A 36 -16.22 -10.73 7.41
C SER A 36 -17.52 -10.06 7.82
N VAL A 37 -18.67 -10.72 7.69
CA VAL A 37 -19.98 -10.18 8.13
C VAL A 37 -20.21 -10.44 9.61
N VAL A 38 -19.81 -11.62 10.10
CA VAL A 38 -20.06 -12.06 11.48
C VAL A 38 -18.99 -11.54 12.46
N ILE A 39 -17.75 -11.42 12.00
CA ILE A 39 -16.61 -11.04 12.82
C ILE A 39 -16.32 -9.56 12.56
N PRO A 40 -16.54 -8.66 13.53
CA PRO A 40 -16.15 -7.27 13.39
C PRO A 40 -14.63 -7.18 13.28
N LYS A 41 -14.16 -6.33 12.36
CA LYS A 41 -12.74 -6.07 12.19
C LYS A 41 -12.26 -5.19 13.34
N GLN A 42 -11.17 -5.60 14.00
CA GLN A 42 -10.50 -4.77 14.98
C GLN A 42 -9.67 -3.70 14.27
N GLN A 43 -9.89 -2.45 14.66
CA GLN A 43 -9.11 -1.31 14.19
C GLN A 43 -7.91 -1.09 15.11
N MET A 44 -6.85 -0.51 14.57
CA MET A 44 -5.72 -0.07 15.39
C MET A 44 -6.19 0.97 16.41
N GLN A 45 -5.78 0.77 17.65
CA GLN A 45 -5.98 1.73 18.74
C GLN A 45 -4.74 2.60 18.91
N SER A 46 -4.86 3.75 19.57
CA SER A 46 -3.70 4.64 19.80
C SER A 46 -2.54 3.95 20.53
N LYS A 47 -2.82 2.98 21.41
CA LYS A 47 -1.78 2.21 22.10
C LYS A 47 -0.90 1.35 21.17
N ASP A 48 -1.40 1.07 19.98
CA ASP A 48 -0.73 0.23 18.99
C ASP A 48 0.37 0.99 18.23
N THR A 49 0.38 2.32 18.30
CA THR A 49 1.38 3.20 17.67
C THR A 49 2.45 3.68 18.66
N TRP A 50 2.29 3.39 19.95
CA TRP A 50 3.19 3.83 21.00
C TRP A 50 4.60 3.27 20.83
N VAL A 51 5.55 4.16 20.61
CA VAL A 51 6.96 3.84 20.45
C VAL A 51 7.85 4.79 21.24
N GLY A 52 9.02 4.31 21.65
CA GLY A 52 10.03 5.15 22.29
C GLY A 52 9.54 5.80 23.59
N GLN A 53 9.94 7.06 23.80
CA GLN A 53 9.61 7.81 25.01
C GLN A 53 8.21 8.42 24.96
N SER A 54 7.72 8.79 23.77
CA SER A 54 6.34 9.28 23.60
C SER A 54 5.30 8.21 23.95
N GLY A 55 5.54 6.95 23.58
CA GLY A 55 4.70 5.83 23.99
C GLY A 55 4.69 5.61 25.51
N GLN A 56 5.83 5.75 26.18
CA GLN A 56 5.89 5.68 27.65
C GLN A 56 5.11 6.81 28.33
N ALA A 57 5.20 8.03 27.78
CA ALA A 57 4.41 9.16 28.27
C ALA A 57 2.91 8.89 28.09
N ALA A 58 2.48 8.43 26.92
CA ALA A 58 1.08 8.09 26.65
C ALA A 58 0.58 6.98 27.59
N GLU A 59 1.37 5.93 27.82
CA GLU A 59 1.05 4.86 28.77
C GLU A 59 0.90 5.39 30.21
N MET A 60 1.77 6.31 30.63
CA MET A 60 1.67 6.93 31.96
C MET A 60 0.43 7.81 32.10
N ILE A 61 0.10 8.58 31.05
CA ILE A 61 -1.08 9.44 30.98
C ILE A 61 -2.37 8.60 31.05
N GLU A 62 -2.46 7.54 30.25
CA GLU A 62 -3.64 6.68 30.22
C GLU A 62 -3.86 5.96 31.55
N HIS A 63 -2.82 5.33 32.12
CA HIS A 63 -2.93 4.66 33.44
C HIS A 63 -3.32 5.61 34.57
N ALA A 64 -2.92 6.88 34.50
CA ALA A 64 -3.29 7.88 35.49
C ALA A 64 -4.74 8.35 35.33
N GLY A 65 -5.41 8.04 34.22
CA GLY A 65 -6.71 8.63 33.87
C GLY A 65 -6.60 10.10 33.46
N LEU A 66 -5.42 10.51 32.97
CA LEU A 66 -5.13 11.87 32.50
C LEU A 66 -5.20 12.00 30.98
N GLY A 67 -5.62 10.95 30.27
CA GLY A 67 -5.84 11.00 28.82
C GLY A 67 -6.76 12.15 28.46
N ASP A 68 -6.50 12.77 27.30
CA ASP A 68 -7.39 13.78 26.77
C ASP A 68 -8.75 13.15 26.51
N ARG A 69 -9.80 13.80 27.03
CA ARG A 69 -11.16 13.38 26.74
C ARG A 69 -11.43 13.69 25.27
N PRO A 70 -12.18 12.82 24.58
CA PRO A 70 -12.60 13.11 23.21
C PRO A 70 -13.35 14.46 23.18
N ALA A 71 -12.74 15.43 22.51
CA ALA A 71 -13.28 16.75 22.33
C ALA A 71 -13.61 16.97 20.85
N GLU A 72 -14.81 17.48 20.62
CA GLU A 72 -15.26 17.96 19.34
C GLU A 72 -15.44 19.46 19.41
N THR A 73 -15.29 20.15 18.29
CA THR A 73 -15.59 21.57 18.22
C THR A 73 -16.50 21.84 17.05
N VAL A 74 -17.52 22.69 17.24
CA VAL A 74 -18.32 23.20 16.12
C VAL A 74 -17.79 24.59 15.77
N LEU A 75 -17.28 24.73 14.55
CA LEU A 75 -16.84 25.99 13.98
C LEU A 75 -17.99 26.65 13.21
N LEU A 76 -18.28 27.88 13.58
CA LEU A 76 -19.21 28.77 12.89
C LEU A 76 -18.40 29.85 12.15
N THR A 77 -18.59 29.95 10.85
CA THR A 77 -18.03 31.00 9.99
C THR A 77 -19.12 31.62 9.12
N ASP A 78 -18.85 32.82 8.62
CA ASP A 78 -19.70 33.50 7.66
C ASP A 78 -19.03 33.49 6.28
N PRO A 79 -19.67 32.94 5.23
CA PRO A 79 -19.13 32.94 3.87
C PRO A 79 -18.83 34.34 3.32
N ASP A 80 -19.58 35.36 3.75
CA ASP A 80 -19.48 36.75 3.28
C ASP A 80 -18.45 37.57 4.07
N GLY A 81 -17.76 36.95 5.03
CA GLY A 81 -16.55 37.47 5.67
C GLY A 81 -16.67 37.67 7.17
N ARG A 82 -17.40 38.69 7.63
CA ARG A 82 -17.46 39.03 9.07
C ARG A 82 -18.67 38.36 9.71
N LEU A 83 -18.43 37.58 10.76
CA LEU A 83 -19.47 36.77 11.39
C LEU A 83 -20.57 37.66 12.00
N ASP A 84 -21.82 37.46 11.56
CA ASP A 84 -22.98 38.02 12.25
C ASP A 84 -23.10 37.40 13.65
N LYS A 85 -22.72 38.19 14.66
CA LYS A 85 -22.75 37.76 16.06
C LYS A 85 -24.17 37.41 16.53
N ALA A 86 -25.22 38.06 16.04
CA ALA A 86 -26.58 37.80 16.49
C ALA A 86 -27.08 36.46 15.95
N ALA A 87 -26.89 36.22 14.65
CA ALA A 87 -27.19 34.94 14.02
C ALA A 87 -26.35 33.81 14.63
N ALA A 88 -25.04 34.02 14.78
CA ALA A 88 -24.14 33.03 15.37
C ALA A 88 -24.50 32.69 16.82
N THR A 89 -24.86 33.69 17.65
CA THR A 89 -25.29 33.46 19.03
C THR A 89 -26.58 32.64 19.09
N THR A 90 -27.52 32.91 18.17
CA THR A 90 -28.78 32.15 18.06
C THR A 90 -28.50 30.70 17.69
N ALA A 91 -27.67 30.47 16.66
CA ALA A 91 -27.29 29.14 16.22
C ALA A 91 -26.52 28.35 17.30
N MET A 92 -25.58 28.99 18.00
CA MET A 92 -24.84 28.36 19.11
C MET A 92 -25.74 28.01 20.30
N THR A 93 -26.74 28.84 20.59
CA THR A 93 -27.71 28.54 21.66
C THR A 93 -28.57 27.33 21.29
N GLN A 94 -29.01 27.24 20.03
CA GLN A 94 -29.74 26.09 19.51
C GLN A 94 -28.87 24.82 19.53
N LEU A 95 -27.62 24.90 19.06
CA LEU A 95 -26.65 23.81 19.11
C LEU A 95 -26.46 23.32 20.54
N ARG A 96 -26.15 24.22 21.47
CA ARG A 96 -25.94 23.87 22.88
C ARG A 96 -27.16 23.19 23.49
N GLN A 97 -28.36 23.69 23.23
CA GLN A 97 -29.59 23.09 23.75
C GLN A 97 -29.82 21.68 23.20
N LYS A 98 -29.58 21.44 21.91
CA LYS A 98 -29.73 20.10 21.31
C LYS A 98 -28.62 19.14 21.74
N LEU A 99 -27.36 19.58 21.72
CA LEU A 99 -26.20 18.76 22.05
C LEU A 99 -26.19 18.31 23.52
N THR A 100 -26.63 19.16 24.45
CA THR A 100 -26.74 18.79 25.87
C THR A 100 -27.79 17.70 26.15
N THR A 101 -28.70 17.42 25.21
CA THR A 101 -29.67 16.32 25.33
C THR A 101 -29.13 14.99 24.85
N LEU A 102 -27.95 14.96 24.21
CA LEU A 102 -27.34 13.73 23.73
C LEU A 102 -26.63 13.02 24.89
N ASP A 103 -26.98 11.76 25.14
CA ASP A 103 -26.36 10.95 26.19
C ASP A 103 -24.85 10.80 26.04
N SER A 104 -24.35 10.89 24.80
CA SER A 104 -22.93 10.80 24.45
C SER A 104 -22.13 12.07 24.73
N VAL A 105 -22.80 13.21 24.97
CA VAL A 105 -22.14 14.48 25.29
C VAL A 105 -22.01 14.60 26.81
N GLN A 106 -20.80 14.90 27.28
CA GLN A 106 -20.53 15.15 28.68
C GLN A 106 -20.78 16.61 29.03
N GLU A 107 -20.15 17.52 28.28
CA GLU A 107 -20.24 18.95 28.51
C GLU A 107 -20.22 19.70 27.19
N VAL A 108 -20.94 20.81 27.13
CA VAL A 108 -20.83 21.77 26.03
C VAL A 108 -20.29 23.06 26.61
N GLY A 109 -19.10 23.43 26.14
CA GLY A 109 -18.37 24.60 26.59
C GLY A 109 -19.04 25.93 26.22
N GLN A 110 -18.41 27.02 26.63
CA GLN A 110 -18.86 28.35 26.24
C GLN A 110 -18.33 28.73 24.85
N PRO A 111 -19.07 29.55 24.07
CA PRO A 111 -18.59 30.07 22.80
C PRO A 111 -17.26 30.81 22.93
N VAL A 112 -16.29 30.42 22.11
CA VAL A 112 -15.00 31.11 21.97
C VAL A 112 -15.01 31.89 20.67
N TRP A 113 -14.77 33.19 20.73
CA TRP A 113 -14.81 34.07 19.57
C TRP A 113 -13.40 34.30 19.04
N SER A 114 -13.23 34.26 17.72
CA SER A 114 -11.93 34.55 17.12
C SER A 114 -11.56 36.02 17.33
N GLU A 115 -10.27 36.29 17.50
CA GLU A 115 -9.73 37.65 17.62
C GLU A 115 -10.03 38.49 16.37
N ASN A 116 -10.05 37.84 15.20
CA ASN A 116 -10.35 38.47 13.91
C ASN A 116 -11.86 38.74 13.70
N GLY A 117 -12.73 38.25 14.59
CA GLY A 117 -14.19 38.43 14.53
C GLY A 117 -14.89 37.76 13.34
N LYS A 118 -14.22 36.82 12.65
CA LYS A 118 -14.75 36.08 11.49
C LYS A 118 -15.28 34.69 11.84
N ALA A 119 -15.01 34.20 13.05
CA ALA A 119 -15.34 32.85 13.46
C ALA A 119 -15.74 32.77 14.94
N ALA A 120 -16.52 31.73 15.26
CA ALA A 120 -16.82 31.34 16.62
C ALA A 120 -16.72 29.82 16.75
N LEU A 121 -16.27 29.34 17.90
CA LEU A 121 -16.14 27.93 18.23
C LEU A 121 -17.04 27.58 19.40
N LEU A 122 -17.64 26.41 19.32
CA LEU A 122 -18.35 25.79 20.43
C LEU A 122 -17.67 24.45 20.78
N PRO A 123 -16.86 24.41 21.84
CA PRO A 123 -16.23 23.18 22.32
C PRO A 123 -17.28 22.22 22.90
N ILE A 124 -17.08 20.92 22.67
CA ILE A 124 -17.94 19.83 23.10
C ILE A 124 -17.04 18.73 23.68
N GLU A 125 -17.24 18.36 24.93
CA GLU A 125 -16.62 17.17 25.51
C GLU A 125 -17.57 15.97 25.37
N LEU A 126 -17.07 14.89 24.79
CA LEU A 126 -17.79 13.62 24.68
C LEU A 126 -17.46 12.72 25.88
N LYS A 127 -18.41 11.84 26.23
CA LYS A 127 -18.17 10.81 27.26
C LYS A 127 -17.35 9.66 26.67
N GLY A 128 -16.53 9.04 27.52
CA GLY A 128 -15.76 7.85 27.17
C GLY A 128 -14.34 8.17 26.69
N THR A 129 -13.78 7.24 25.94
CA THR A 129 -12.45 7.32 25.34
C THR A 129 -12.52 7.87 23.91
N ALA A 130 -11.36 8.18 23.31
CA ALA A 130 -11.27 8.56 21.90
C ALA A 130 -11.95 7.54 20.97
N ASP A 131 -11.87 6.24 21.30
CA ASP A 131 -12.50 5.17 20.52
C ASP A 131 -14.03 5.17 20.66
N ASP A 132 -14.57 5.41 21.86
CA ASP A 132 -16.03 5.49 22.10
C ASP A 132 -16.66 6.68 21.36
N ALA A 133 -15.88 7.73 21.11
CA ALA A 133 -16.33 8.93 20.40
C ALA A 133 -16.74 8.64 18.95
N ALA A 134 -16.15 7.63 18.31
CA ALA A 134 -16.46 7.26 16.93
C ALA A 134 -17.92 6.79 16.77
N ASP A 135 -18.49 6.11 17.76
CA ASP A 135 -19.90 5.68 17.74
C ASP A 135 -20.85 6.83 18.11
N ALA A 136 -20.37 7.76 18.94
CA ALA A 136 -21.13 8.93 19.38
C ALA A 136 -21.25 10.01 18.30
N ILE A 137 -20.27 10.11 17.40
CA ILE A 137 -20.11 11.26 16.52
C ILE A 137 -21.24 11.41 15.51
N GLU A 138 -21.84 10.31 15.05
CA GLU A 138 -22.90 10.33 14.04
C GLU A 138 -24.10 11.18 14.50
N LYS A 139 -24.47 11.07 15.79
CA LYS A 139 -25.56 11.86 16.39
C LYS A 139 -25.20 13.34 16.52
N VAL A 140 -23.94 13.63 16.87
CA VAL A 140 -23.43 15.01 16.98
C VAL A 140 -23.44 15.65 15.58
N VAL A 141 -22.91 14.95 14.56
CA VAL A 141 -22.88 15.40 13.15
C VAL A 141 -24.28 15.62 12.61
N ALA A 142 -25.21 14.71 12.88
CA ALA A 142 -26.61 14.88 12.48
C ALA A 142 -27.24 16.12 13.11
N THR A 143 -26.98 16.37 14.39
CA THR A 143 -27.46 17.55 15.12
C THR A 143 -26.87 18.84 14.54
N THR A 144 -25.56 18.86 14.27
CA THR A 144 -24.91 20.02 13.64
C THR A 144 -25.48 20.29 12.24
N THR A 145 -25.71 19.24 11.45
CA THR A 145 -26.31 19.36 10.11
C THR A 145 -27.72 19.92 10.16
N GLU A 146 -28.53 19.53 11.15
CA GLU A 146 -29.88 20.06 11.34
C GLU A 146 -29.84 21.57 11.65
N VAL A 147 -28.94 22.02 12.53
CA VAL A 147 -28.81 23.45 12.85
C VAL A 147 -28.25 24.25 11.66
N GLN A 148 -27.33 23.67 10.89
CA GLN A 148 -26.86 24.24 9.62
C GLN A 148 -28.02 24.49 8.65
N GLN A 149 -28.94 23.54 8.50
CA GLN A 149 -30.11 23.69 7.61
C GLN A 149 -31.06 24.80 8.08
N ALA A 150 -31.20 25.00 9.40
CA ALA A 150 -32.00 26.07 9.96
C ALA A 150 -31.36 27.48 9.83
N ASN A 151 -30.04 27.54 9.62
CA ASN A 151 -29.26 28.78 9.56
C ASN A 151 -28.45 28.86 8.24
N PRO A 152 -29.11 29.01 7.07
CA PRO A 152 -28.43 28.95 5.77
C PRO A 152 -27.45 30.11 5.50
N GLY A 153 -27.51 31.20 6.28
CA GLY A 153 -26.56 32.31 6.20
C GLY A 153 -25.25 32.07 6.96
N LEU A 154 -25.13 30.97 7.70
CA LEU A 154 -23.93 30.61 8.45
C LEU A 154 -23.36 29.31 7.90
N SER A 155 -22.04 29.13 8.01
CA SER A 155 -21.35 27.88 7.79
C SER A 155 -21.02 27.26 9.14
N ILE A 156 -21.70 26.17 9.49
CA ILE A 156 -21.65 25.48 10.77
C ILE A 156 -21.13 24.07 10.50
N ASN A 157 -19.87 23.82 10.81
CA ASN A 157 -19.22 22.54 10.54
C ASN A 157 -18.47 22.03 11.78
N GLN A 158 -18.27 20.72 11.85
CA GLN A 158 -17.49 20.11 12.91
C GLN A 158 -15.99 20.12 12.62
N ALA A 159 -15.23 20.28 13.69
CA ALA A 159 -13.79 20.23 13.77
C ALA A 159 -13.42 19.50 15.06
N GLY A 160 -13.28 18.19 14.97
CA GLY A 160 -12.70 17.35 16.01
C GLY A 160 -12.10 16.10 15.40
N THR A 161 -11.22 15.45 16.17
CA THR A 161 -10.48 14.29 15.67
C THR A 161 -11.41 13.13 15.32
N ALA A 162 -12.43 12.86 16.12
CA ALA A 162 -13.39 11.78 15.85
C ALA A 162 -14.26 12.07 14.60
N SER A 163 -14.71 13.32 14.41
CA SER A 163 -15.43 13.71 13.18
C SER A 163 -14.55 13.64 11.95
N LEU A 164 -13.29 14.08 12.05
CA LEU A 164 -12.31 13.96 10.97
C LEU A 164 -12.05 12.49 10.61
N ASP A 165 -11.84 11.62 11.60
CA ASP A 165 -11.64 10.19 11.40
C ASP A 165 -12.83 9.54 10.72
N ALA A 166 -14.06 9.84 11.15
CA ALA A 166 -15.27 9.38 10.49
C ALA A 166 -15.34 9.83 9.02
N GLY A 167 -14.93 11.08 8.73
CA GLY A 167 -14.79 11.62 7.39
C GLY A 167 -13.75 10.87 6.54
N ILE A 168 -12.59 10.56 7.11
CA ILE A 168 -11.53 9.75 6.49
C ILE A 168 -12.05 8.35 6.17
N TRP A 169 -12.69 7.66 7.12
CA TRP A 169 -13.24 6.32 6.90
C TRP A 169 -14.30 6.28 5.81
N LYS A 170 -15.18 7.29 5.77
CA LYS A 170 -16.16 7.45 4.70
C LYS A 170 -15.48 7.66 3.35
N GLN A 171 -14.41 8.45 3.31
CA GLN A 171 -13.62 8.66 2.09
C GLN A 171 -12.93 7.37 1.64
N VAL A 172 -12.33 6.60 2.55
CA VAL A 172 -11.72 5.29 2.28
C VAL A 172 -12.75 4.33 1.67
N GLY A 173 -13.97 4.25 2.23
CA GLY A 173 -15.04 3.42 1.69
C GLY A 173 -15.52 3.86 0.30
N SER A 174 -15.62 5.18 0.07
CA SER A 174 -15.95 5.76 -1.24
C SER A 174 -14.87 5.46 -2.28
N ASP A 175 -13.60 5.58 -1.90
CA ASP A 175 -12.46 5.28 -2.76
C ASP A 175 -12.38 3.79 -3.11
N LEU A 176 -12.65 2.90 -2.16
CA LEU A 176 -12.76 1.46 -2.42
C LEU A 176 -13.87 1.18 -3.45
N ALA A 177 -15.07 1.74 -3.26
CA ALA A 177 -16.18 1.57 -4.21
C ALA A 177 -15.85 2.15 -5.60
N LYS A 178 -15.13 3.28 -5.66
CA LYS A 178 -14.66 3.88 -6.92
C LYS A 178 -13.62 2.99 -7.59
N ALA A 179 -12.66 2.46 -6.83
CA ALA A 179 -11.63 1.56 -7.33
C ALA A 179 -12.26 0.28 -7.89
N GLU A 180 -13.26 -0.31 -7.24
CA GLU A 180 -14.00 -1.47 -7.77
C GLU A 180 -14.74 -1.14 -9.07
N LYS A 181 -15.50 -0.04 -9.09
CA LYS A 181 -16.26 0.41 -10.26
C LYS A 181 -15.37 0.71 -11.48
N LEU A 182 -14.15 1.21 -11.26
CA LEU A 182 -13.23 1.55 -12.35
C LEU A 182 -12.33 0.36 -12.75
N SER A 183 -11.78 -0.36 -11.77
CA SER A 183 -10.84 -1.46 -12.02
C SER A 183 -11.50 -2.65 -12.70
N LEU A 184 -12.74 -3.01 -12.37
CA LEU A 184 -13.45 -4.14 -12.97
C LEU A 184 -13.62 -3.97 -14.49
N PRO A 185 -14.26 -2.91 -15.02
CA PRO A 185 -14.44 -2.77 -16.46
C PRO A 185 -13.11 -2.59 -17.19
N ILE A 186 -12.14 -1.85 -16.62
CA ILE A 186 -10.82 -1.68 -17.23
C ILE A 186 -10.12 -3.03 -17.36
N THR A 187 -10.04 -3.80 -16.27
CA THR A 187 -9.41 -5.12 -16.27
C THR A 187 -10.13 -6.06 -17.24
N PHE A 188 -11.46 -6.06 -17.24
CA PHE A 188 -12.26 -6.88 -18.14
C PHE A 188 -12.02 -6.54 -19.61
N VAL A 189 -11.96 -5.25 -19.96
CA VAL A 189 -11.63 -4.79 -21.32
C VAL A 189 -10.22 -5.21 -21.71
N LEU A 190 -9.22 -5.04 -20.84
CA LEU A 190 -7.84 -5.46 -21.12
C LEU A 190 -7.73 -6.99 -21.29
N MET A 191 -8.44 -7.76 -20.46
CA MET A 191 -8.54 -9.21 -20.63
C MET A 191 -9.23 -9.59 -21.94
N LEU A 192 -10.26 -8.85 -22.34
CA LEU A 192 -10.95 -9.04 -23.61
C LEU A 192 -10.03 -8.74 -24.80
N LEU A 193 -9.19 -7.69 -24.71
CA LEU A 193 -8.14 -7.38 -25.69
C LEU A 193 -7.08 -8.48 -25.74
N ALA A 194 -6.63 -8.98 -24.58
CA ALA A 194 -5.60 -10.01 -24.50
C ALA A 194 -6.06 -11.35 -25.11
N PHE A 195 -7.31 -11.75 -24.87
CA PHE A 195 -7.81 -13.08 -25.22
C PHE A 195 -8.76 -13.15 -26.41
N GLY A 196 -9.42 -12.04 -26.77
CA GLY A 196 -10.40 -11.95 -27.87
C GLY A 196 -11.69 -12.74 -27.67
N ALA A 197 -11.98 -13.20 -26.45
CA ALA A 197 -13.15 -13.99 -26.10
C ALA A 197 -13.68 -13.61 -24.71
N LEU A 198 -15.02 -13.54 -24.58
CA LEU A 198 -15.69 -13.01 -23.38
C LEU A 198 -15.48 -13.92 -22.16
N ILE A 199 -15.66 -15.24 -22.31
CA ILE A 199 -15.48 -16.19 -21.20
C ILE A 199 -14.01 -16.25 -20.76
N ALA A 200 -13.08 -16.25 -21.71
CA ALA A 200 -11.65 -16.20 -21.40
C ALA A 200 -11.27 -14.93 -20.61
N ALA A 201 -11.93 -13.81 -20.88
CA ALA A 201 -11.71 -12.56 -20.14
C ALA A 201 -12.37 -12.55 -18.76
N GLY A 202 -13.55 -13.16 -18.63
CA GLY A 202 -14.27 -13.25 -17.37
C GLY A 202 -13.62 -14.14 -16.32
N ILE A 203 -12.93 -15.22 -16.73
CA ILE A 203 -12.31 -16.16 -15.78
C ILE A 203 -11.26 -15.46 -14.88
N PRO A 204 -10.24 -14.75 -15.40
CA PRO A 204 -9.29 -14.04 -14.55
C PRO A 204 -9.91 -13.02 -13.61
N VAL A 205 -10.88 -12.25 -14.11
CA VAL A 205 -11.55 -11.19 -13.34
C VAL A 205 -12.38 -11.81 -12.21
N LEU A 206 -13.20 -12.83 -12.49
CA LEU A 206 -14.00 -13.52 -11.47
C LEU A 206 -13.12 -14.15 -10.39
N LEU A 207 -12.01 -14.78 -10.78
CA LEU A 207 -11.08 -15.37 -9.83
C LEU A 207 -10.43 -14.32 -8.94
N ALA A 208 -9.95 -13.21 -9.52
CA ALA A 208 -9.34 -12.12 -8.77
C ALA A 208 -10.31 -11.51 -7.75
N PHE A 209 -11.54 -11.18 -8.16
CA PHE A 209 -12.56 -10.64 -7.24
C PHE A 209 -12.95 -11.65 -6.15
N SER A 210 -13.11 -12.93 -6.50
CA SER A 210 -13.41 -13.96 -5.49
C SER A 210 -12.25 -14.15 -4.50
N ALA A 211 -11.00 -13.99 -4.95
CA ALA A 211 -9.82 -14.05 -4.09
C ALA A 211 -9.72 -12.83 -3.16
N VAL A 212 -10.01 -11.62 -3.67
CA VAL A 212 -10.09 -10.38 -2.87
C VAL A 212 -11.16 -10.52 -1.78
N GLY A 213 -12.38 -10.92 -2.15
CA GLY A 213 -13.47 -11.10 -1.19
C GLY A 213 -13.15 -12.17 -0.13
N ALA A 214 -12.56 -13.29 -0.54
CA ALA A 214 -12.12 -14.31 0.41
C ALA A 214 -10.98 -13.82 1.32
N ALA A 215 -10.04 -13.03 0.79
CA ALA A 215 -8.93 -12.50 1.58
C ALA A 215 -9.39 -11.50 2.65
N LEU A 216 -10.32 -10.60 2.31
CA LEU A 216 -10.94 -9.70 3.29
C LEU A 216 -11.70 -10.51 4.36
N GLY A 217 -12.37 -11.58 3.94
CA GLY A 217 -13.00 -12.57 4.81
C GLY A 217 -12.07 -13.21 5.84
N PHE A 218 -10.94 -13.71 5.37
CA PHE A 218 -9.92 -14.32 6.24
C PHE A 218 -9.15 -13.29 7.07
N TYR A 219 -9.06 -12.05 6.60
CA TYR A 219 -8.41 -10.98 7.34
C TYR A 219 -9.21 -10.56 8.57
N ALA A 220 -10.54 -10.63 8.55
CA ALA A 220 -11.37 -10.25 9.69
C ALA A 220 -10.97 -10.95 11.02
N PRO A 221 -10.85 -12.27 11.13
CA PRO A 221 -10.34 -12.91 12.36
C PRO A 221 -8.85 -12.62 12.63
N LEU A 222 -8.05 -12.37 11.59
CA LEU A 222 -6.62 -12.03 11.75
C LEU A 222 -6.41 -10.61 12.27
N SER A 223 -7.40 -9.73 12.11
CA SER A 223 -7.37 -8.35 12.63
C SER A 223 -7.28 -8.31 14.16
N PHE A 224 -7.65 -9.37 14.87
CA PHE A 224 -7.44 -9.48 16.32
C PHE A 224 -5.97 -9.67 16.71
N LEU A 225 -5.13 -10.15 15.79
CA LEU A 225 -3.68 -10.27 15.98
C LEU A 225 -2.93 -9.07 15.41
N PHE A 226 -3.40 -8.58 14.26
CA PHE A 226 -2.82 -7.43 13.56
C PHE A 226 -3.93 -6.44 13.20
N PRO A 227 -4.27 -5.51 14.10
CA PRO A 227 -5.37 -4.58 13.91
C PRO A 227 -5.27 -3.77 12.61
N ASP A 228 -6.42 -3.43 12.02
CA ASP A 228 -6.49 -2.72 10.74
C ASP A 228 -6.20 -1.22 10.93
N GLY A 229 -5.10 -0.75 10.31
CA GLY A 229 -4.75 0.68 10.24
C GLY A 229 -5.52 1.48 9.18
N GLY A 230 -6.55 0.90 8.55
CA GLY A 230 -7.48 1.57 7.65
C GLY A 230 -7.14 1.55 6.16
N SER A 231 -5.94 1.10 5.81
CA SER A 231 -5.51 0.95 4.42
C SER A 231 -5.60 -0.49 3.89
N VAL A 232 -5.92 -1.46 4.75
CA VAL A 232 -5.84 -2.89 4.40
C VAL A 232 -6.76 -3.27 3.25
N ALA A 233 -8.01 -2.80 3.25
CA ALA A 233 -8.97 -3.14 2.21
C ALA A 233 -8.51 -2.66 0.81
N ASN A 234 -7.96 -1.44 0.74
CA ASN A 234 -7.43 -0.86 -0.49
C ASN A 234 -6.21 -1.64 -0.98
N VAL A 235 -5.30 -2.00 -0.08
CA VAL A 235 -4.12 -2.82 -0.40
C VAL A 235 -4.53 -4.21 -0.90
N VAL A 236 -5.48 -4.87 -0.25
CA VAL A 236 -5.97 -6.19 -0.66
C VAL A 236 -6.62 -6.13 -2.04
N LEU A 237 -7.42 -5.11 -2.34
CA LEU A 237 -8.00 -4.92 -3.66
C LEU A 237 -6.91 -4.67 -4.71
N LEU A 238 -6.00 -3.73 -4.44
CA LEU A 238 -4.90 -3.36 -5.33
C LEU A 238 -4.06 -4.58 -5.74
N ILE A 239 -3.60 -5.35 -4.74
CA ILE A 239 -2.70 -6.47 -4.94
C ILE A 239 -3.46 -7.70 -5.43
N GLY A 240 -4.62 -7.99 -4.85
CA GLY A 240 -5.43 -9.14 -5.23
C GLY A 240 -5.88 -9.08 -6.69
N MET A 241 -6.21 -7.87 -7.18
CA MET A 241 -6.51 -7.67 -8.59
C MET A 241 -5.29 -7.88 -9.49
N ALA A 242 -4.15 -7.29 -9.15
CA ALA A 242 -2.94 -7.44 -9.95
C ALA A 242 -2.49 -8.91 -10.03
N VAL A 243 -2.33 -9.54 -8.87
CA VAL A 243 -1.81 -10.89 -8.73
C VAL A 243 -2.81 -11.96 -9.22
N GLY A 244 -4.08 -11.83 -8.84
CA GLY A 244 -5.12 -12.79 -9.22
C GLY A 244 -5.38 -12.84 -10.72
N VAL A 245 -5.42 -11.67 -11.38
CA VAL A 245 -5.57 -11.61 -12.83
C VAL A 245 -4.34 -12.13 -13.54
N ASP A 246 -3.15 -11.81 -13.04
CA ASP A 246 -1.91 -12.22 -13.70
C ASP A 246 -1.69 -13.74 -13.64
N TYR A 247 -1.85 -14.34 -12.47
CA TYR A 247 -1.65 -15.78 -12.29
C TYR A 247 -2.62 -16.61 -13.15
N SER A 248 -3.87 -16.16 -13.23
CA SER A 248 -4.87 -16.80 -14.07
C SER A 248 -4.63 -16.56 -15.57
N LEU A 249 -4.15 -15.38 -15.96
CA LEU A 249 -3.76 -15.03 -17.34
C LEU A 249 -2.64 -15.95 -17.85
N PHE A 250 -1.56 -16.13 -17.08
CA PHE A 250 -0.43 -16.99 -17.44
C PHE A 250 -0.87 -18.43 -17.67
N TYR A 251 -1.63 -18.98 -16.72
CA TYR A 251 -2.12 -20.35 -16.78
C TYR A 251 -3.05 -20.55 -17.98
N LEU A 252 -4.06 -19.68 -18.13
CA LEU A 252 -5.04 -19.77 -19.21
C LEU A 252 -4.37 -19.63 -20.59
N LYS A 253 -3.40 -18.74 -20.74
CA LYS A 253 -2.70 -18.56 -22.01
C LYS A 253 -1.87 -19.80 -22.37
N ARG A 254 -1.22 -20.41 -21.38
CA ARG A 254 -0.45 -21.66 -21.57
C ARG A 254 -1.34 -22.82 -21.97
N GLU A 255 -2.46 -23.00 -21.27
CA GLU A 255 -3.43 -24.05 -21.57
C GLU A 255 -4.01 -23.89 -22.99
N ARG A 256 -4.34 -22.65 -23.39
CA ARG A 256 -4.80 -22.36 -24.77
C ARG A 256 -3.72 -22.63 -25.82
N GLU A 257 -2.45 -22.36 -25.51
CA GLU A 257 -1.34 -22.67 -26.41
C GLU A 257 -1.22 -24.18 -26.67
N GLU A 258 -1.29 -25.00 -25.62
CA GLU A 258 -1.19 -26.45 -25.73
C GLU A 258 -2.42 -27.07 -26.43
N ARG A 259 -3.63 -26.54 -26.20
CA ARG A 259 -4.82 -26.94 -26.98
C ARG A 259 -4.68 -26.61 -28.47
N ARG A 260 -4.08 -25.47 -28.82
CA ARG A 260 -3.81 -25.12 -30.23
C ARG A 260 -2.79 -26.05 -30.89
N LYS A 261 -1.93 -26.70 -30.12
CA LYS A 261 -1.03 -27.77 -30.58
C LYS A 261 -1.73 -29.13 -30.74
N GLY A 262 -3.05 -29.19 -30.57
CA GLY A 262 -3.85 -30.41 -30.75
C GLY A 262 -3.96 -31.29 -29.51
N ARG A 263 -3.53 -30.83 -28.33
CA ARG A 263 -3.67 -31.58 -27.08
C ARG A 263 -5.12 -31.59 -26.57
N SER A 264 -5.50 -32.65 -25.86
CA SER A 264 -6.79 -32.71 -25.16
C SER A 264 -6.87 -31.63 -24.08
N THR A 265 -8.09 -31.29 -23.62
CA THR A 265 -8.28 -30.29 -22.56
C THR A 265 -7.60 -30.69 -21.25
N LEU A 266 -7.67 -31.98 -20.89
CA LEU A 266 -7.04 -32.50 -19.67
C LEU A 266 -5.51 -32.46 -19.78
N ASP A 267 -4.95 -32.92 -20.91
CA ASP A 267 -3.50 -32.89 -21.13
C ASP A 267 -2.96 -31.45 -21.16
N ALA A 268 -3.70 -30.53 -21.80
CA ALA A 268 -3.33 -29.12 -21.85
C ALA A 268 -3.33 -28.47 -20.46
N VAL A 269 -4.31 -28.80 -19.60
CA VAL A 269 -4.35 -28.35 -18.21
C VAL A 269 -3.20 -28.95 -17.39
N GLU A 270 -2.86 -30.23 -17.60
CA GLU A 270 -1.76 -30.90 -16.89
C GLU A 270 -0.40 -30.31 -17.27
N ILE A 271 -0.17 -30.06 -18.56
CA ILE A 271 1.05 -29.39 -19.04
C ILE A 271 1.13 -27.95 -18.52
N ALA A 272 0.00 -27.22 -18.53
CA ALA A 272 -0.05 -25.86 -18.00
C ALA A 272 0.25 -25.82 -16.49
N ALA A 273 -0.23 -26.80 -15.72
CA ALA A 273 0.11 -26.95 -14.29
C ALA A 273 1.60 -27.20 -14.07
N ALA A 274 2.19 -28.08 -14.89
CA ALA A 274 3.59 -28.46 -14.78
C ALA A 274 4.55 -27.29 -15.08
N THR A 275 4.15 -26.37 -15.95
CA THR A 275 4.97 -25.20 -16.30
C THR A 275 4.51 -23.93 -15.60
N SER A 276 3.36 -23.39 -16.01
CA SER A 276 2.87 -22.09 -15.55
C SER A 276 2.35 -22.16 -14.12
N GLY A 277 1.68 -23.25 -13.75
CA GLY A 277 1.22 -23.46 -12.37
C GLY A 277 2.38 -23.52 -11.38
N HIS A 278 3.48 -24.23 -11.72
CA HIS A 278 4.69 -24.23 -10.91
C HIS A 278 5.30 -22.83 -10.79
N SER A 279 5.41 -22.09 -11.90
CA SER A 279 5.90 -20.70 -11.85
C SER A 279 5.04 -19.82 -10.95
N VAL A 280 3.71 -19.92 -11.02
CA VAL A 280 2.79 -19.16 -10.17
C VAL A 280 3.01 -19.44 -8.68
N VAL A 281 3.27 -20.68 -8.28
CA VAL A 281 3.56 -21.00 -6.87
C VAL A 281 4.86 -20.38 -6.41
N VAL A 282 5.92 -20.50 -7.21
CA VAL A 282 7.23 -19.90 -6.88
C VAL A 282 7.10 -18.38 -6.76
N SER A 283 6.39 -17.77 -7.70
CA SER A 283 6.09 -16.33 -7.72
C SER A 283 5.26 -15.89 -6.51
N GLY A 284 4.18 -16.59 -6.19
CA GLY A 284 3.35 -16.25 -5.04
C GLY A 284 4.09 -16.42 -3.72
N LEU A 285 4.90 -17.47 -3.60
CA LEU A 285 5.79 -17.65 -2.45
C LEU A 285 6.78 -16.48 -2.34
N ALA A 286 7.35 -16.04 -3.45
CA ALA A 286 8.26 -14.90 -3.49
C ALA A 286 7.63 -13.61 -2.95
N VAL A 287 6.38 -13.33 -3.35
CA VAL A 287 5.63 -12.17 -2.85
C VAL A 287 5.32 -12.34 -1.36
N ILE A 288 4.83 -13.50 -0.92
CA ILE A 288 4.54 -13.79 0.50
C ILE A 288 5.79 -13.57 1.36
N VAL A 289 6.92 -14.09 0.90
CA VAL A 289 8.22 -14.01 1.57
C VAL A 289 8.74 -12.57 1.60
N SER A 290 8.54 -11.80 0.52
CA SER A 290 8.87 -10.37 0.50
C SER A 290 8.02 -9.61 1.51
N MET A 291 6.70 -9.80 1.50
CA MET A 291 5.77 -9.14 2.43
C MET A 291 6.04 -9.51 3.88
N ALA A 292 6.51 -10.72 4.16
CA ALA A 292 6.94 -11.10 5.51
C ALA A 292 8.11 -10.24 6.05
N GLY A 293 8.87 -9.58 5.17
CA GLY A 293 9.89 -8.61 5.58
C GLY A 293 9.33 -7.38 6.28
N LEU A 294 8.06 -7.01 6.05
CA LEU A 294 7.42 -5.91 6.77
C LEU A 294 7.23 -6.21 8.26
N TYR A 295 7.16 -7.47 8.69
CA TYR A 295 7.12 -7.81 10.12
C TYR A 295 8.43 -7.43 10.84
N VAL A 296 9.54 -7.28 10.11
CA VAL A 296 10.83 -6.81 10.67
C VAL A 296 10.76 -5.35 11.07
N ALA A 297 9.82 -4.57 10.51
CA ALA A 297 9.61 -3.18 10.88
C ALA A 297 9.09 -3.02 12.33
N GLN A 298 8.56 -4.09 12.93
CA GLN A 298 7.97 -4.08 14.29
C GLN A 298 6.93 -2.98 14.46
N ASP A 299 6.13 -2.79 13.42
CA ASP A 299 5.09 -1.78 13.35
C ASP A 299 3.77 -2.44 12.98
N MET A 300 2.70 -2.01 13.65
CA MET A 300 1.38 -2.65 13.53
C MET A 300 0.75 -2.39 12.16
N THR A 301 0.95 -1.18 11.62
CA THR A 301 0.46 -0.75 10.30
C THR A 301 1.09 -1.58 9.18
N PHE A 302 2.40 -1.80 9.25
CA PHE A 302 3.10 -2.69 8.32
C PHE A 302 2.71 -4.16 8.50
N SER A 303 2.52 -4.62 9.74
CA SER A 303 2.14 -6.01 10.03
C SER A 303 0.74 -6.36 9.54
N SER A 304 -0.23 -5.45 9.66
CA SER A 304 -1.59 -5.63 9.16
C SER A 304 -1.62 -5.68 7.62
N MET A 305 -0.93 -4.74 6.96
CA MET A 305 -0.77 -4.75 5.50
C MET A 305 -0.04 -6.01 4.99
N ALA A 306 1.01 -6.43 5.68
CA ALA A 306 1.75 -7.65 5.36
C ALA A 306 0.84 -8.87 5.43
N THR A 307 0.12 -9.02 6.54
CA THR A 307 -0.82 -10.13 6.79
C THR A 307 -1.87 -10.19 5.69
N ALA A 308 -2.55 -9.08 5.43
CA ALA A 308 -3.61 -9.03 4.44
C ALA A 308 -3.12 -9.34 3.02
N THR A 309 -1.94 -8.82 2.66
CA THR A 309 -1.31 -9.10 1.37
C THR A 309 -0.89 -10.57 1.24
N ILE A 310 -0.29 -11.15 2.28
CA ILE A 310 0.09 -12.56 2.30
C ILE A 310 -1.15 -13.45 2.09
N VAL A 311 -2.25 -13.13 2.78
CA VAL A 311 -3.52 -13.85 2.66
C VAL A 311 -4.07 -13.75 1.24
N VAL A 312 -4.16 -12.55 0.64
CA VAL A 312 -4.72 -12.41 -0.71
C VAL A 312 -3.87 -13.12 -1.77
N VAL A 313 -2.55 -13.06 -1.65
CA VAL A 313 -1.64 -13.78 -2.55
C VAL A 313 -1.78 -15.29 -2.38
N ALA A 314 -1.83 -15.79 -1.13
CA ALA A 314 -2.02 -17.20 -0.85
C ALA A 314 -3.35 -17.72 -1.43
N VAL A 315 -4.44 -16.99 -1.23
CA VAL A 315 -5.76 -17.30 -1.79
C VAL A 315 -5.73 -17.27 -3.33
N ALA A 316 -5.07 -16.29 -3.94
CA ALA A 316 -4.92 -16.22 -5.39
C ALA A 316 -4.13 -17.42 -5.96
N VAL A 317 -3.03 -17.84 -5.30
CA VAL A 317 -2.26 -19.04 -5.68
C VAL A 317 -3.13 -20.28 -5.56
N LEU A 318 -3.85 -20.45 -4.45
CA LEU A 318 -4.77 -21.57 -4.25
C LEU A 318 -5.85 -21.62 -5.35
N GLY A 319 -6.46 -20.48 -5.67
CA GLY A 319 -7.46 -20.38 -6.72
C GLY A 319 -6.91 -20.76 -8.10
N SER A 320 -5.68 -20.32 -8.40
CA SER A 320 -5.00 -20.64 -9.67
C SER A 320 -4.67 -22.12 -9.85
N LEU A 321 -4.51 -22.89 -8.76
CA LEU A 321 -4.20 -24.32 -8.78
C LEU A 321 -5.41 -25.23 -8.67
N THR A 322 -6.55 -24.70 -8.22
CA THR A 322 -7.75 -25.49 -7.91
C THR A 322 -8.89 -25.18 -8.87
N VAL A 323 -9.61 -24.09 -8.61
CA VAL A 323 -10.80 -23.71 -9.37
C VAL A 323 -10.48 -23.32 -10.81
N LEU A 324 -9.30 -22.75 -11.08
CA LEU A 324 -8.92 -22.39 -12.45
C LEU A 324 -8.79 -23.62 -13.36
N PRO A 325 -7.95 -24.64 -13.04
CA PRO A 325 -7.92 -25.91 -13.78
C PRO A 325 -9.30 -26.55 -13.97
N ALA A 326 -10.13 -26.52 -12.92
CA ALA A 326 -11.50 -27.05 -12.96
C ALA A 326 -12.39 -26.30 -13.97
N LEU A 327 -12.36 -24.98 -13.94
CA LEU A 327 -13.10 -24.12 -14.89
C LEU A 327 -12.62 -24.36 -16.32
N LEU A 328 -11.31 -24.45 -16.56
CA LEU A 328 -10.74 -24.68 -17.88
C LEU A 328 -11.10 -26.07 -18.43
N ALA A 329 -11.00 -27.10 -17.60
CA ALA A 329 -11.38 -28.46 -17.98
C ALA A 329 -12.88 -28.56 -18.30
N LYS A 330 -13.75 -27.91 -17.50
CA LYS A 330 -15.20 -27.95 -17.68
C LYS A 330 -15.68 -27.12 -18.87
N LEU A 331 -15.13 -25.92 -19.05
CA LEU A 331 -15.51 -25.04 -20.15
C LEU A 331 -14.89 -25.53 -21.47
N GLY A 332 -13.69 -26.12 -21.43
CA GLY A 332 -13.00 -26.65 -22.61
C GLY A 332 -12.95 -25.63 -23.74
N HIS A 333 -13.44 -26.02 -24.92
CA HIS A 333 -13.51 -25.13 -26.09
C HIS A 333 -14.48 -23.95 -25.95
N ARG A 334 -15.41 -23.97 -24.98
CA ARG A 334 -16.32 -22.86 -24.73
C ARG A 334 -15.60 -21.62 -24.18
N VAL A 335 -14.41 -21.77 -23.59
CA VAL A 335 -13.57 -20.64 -23.16
C VAL A 335 -13.29 -19.67 -24.32
N ASP A 336 -13.22 -20.18 -25.55
CA ASP A 336 -13.01 -19.37 -26.76
C ASP A 336 -14.31 -18.78 -27.34
N ARG A 337 -15.45 -18.83 -26.64
CA ARG A 337 -16.76 -18.30 -27.08
C ARG A 337 -17.38 -17.38 -26.02
N PRO A 338 -18.21 -16.39 -26.40
CA PRO A 338 -18.31 -15.79 -27.73
C PRO A 338 -17.02 -15.06 -28.11
N ARG A 339 -16.65 -15.12 -29.40
CA ARG A 339 -15.47 -14.44 -29.96
C ARG A 339 -15.84 -13.02 -30.34
N VAL A 340 -15.01 -12.04 -29.98
CA VAL A 340 -15.17 -10.67 -30.46
C VAL A 340 -14.51 -10.56 -31.84
N PRO A 341 -15.27 -10.36 -32.93
CA PRO A 341 -14.77 -10.55 -34.30
C PRO A 341 -13.64 -9.58 -34.69
N LEU A 342 -13.68 -8.33 -34.19
CA LEU A 342 -12.64 -7.33 -34.45
C LEU A 342 -11.31 -7.68 -33.75
N LEU A 343 -11.37 -7.97 -32.44
CA LEU A 343 -10.20 -8.27 -31.61
C LEU A 343 -9.55 -9.59 -31.99
N TRP A 344 -10.34 -10.60 -32.33
CA TRP A 344 -9.83 -11.90 -32.77
C TRP A 344 -9.05 -11.78 -34.08
N ARG A 345 -9.52 -10.96 -35.04
CA ARG A 345 -8.80 -10.68 -36.30
C ARG A 345 -7.51 -9.92 -36.05
N LEU A 346 -7.51 -8.93 -35.15
CA LEU A 346 -6.31 -8.16 -34.77
C LEU A 346 -5.24 -9.07 -34.15
N ASN A 347 -5.63 -9.89 -33.17
CA ASN A 347 -4.71 -10.77 -32.43
C ASN A 347 -4.10 -11.85 -33.35
N ARG A 348 -4.84 -12.29 -34.39
CA ARG A 348 -4.32 -13.21 -35.43
C ARG A 348 -3.32 -12.54 -36.38
N ARG A 349 -3.48 -11.24 -36.66
CA ARG A 349 -2.59 -10.47 -37.54
C ARG A 349 -1.30 -10.03 -36.85
N ILE A 350 -1.36 -9.71 -35.56
CA ILE A 350 -0.21 -9.14 -34.82
C ILE A 350 0.89 -10.17 -34.53
N GLY A 351 0.58 -11.47 -34.54
CA GLY A 351 1.55 -12.54 -34.29
C GLY A 351 2.18 -12.49 -32.88
N PRO A 352 2.75 -13.60 -32.36
CA PRO A 352 3.42 -13.57 -31.07
C PRO A 352 4.64 -12.63 -31.11
N GLY A 353 4.63 -11.55 -30.32
CA GLY A 353 5.82 -10.74 -30.04
C GLY A 353 6.28 -9.80 -31.17
N GLY A 354 5.42 -9.38 -32.11
CA GLY A 354 5.81 -8.54 -33.25
C GLY A 354 6.51 -7.22 -32.87
N ILE A 355 5.96 -6.48 -31.90
CA ILE A 355 6.56 -5.24 -31.38
C ILE A 355 7.84 -5.54 -30.58
N SER A 356 7.78 -6.54 -29.70
CA SER A 356 8.92 -6.95 -28.88
C SER A 356 10.10 -7.42 -29.73
N ARG A 357 9.85 -8.07 -30.88
CA ARG A 357 10.91 -8.47 -31.82
C ARG A 357 11.60 -7.26 -32.46
N ARG A 358 10.86 -6.18 -32.76
CA ARG A 358 11.42 -4.94 -33.30
C ARG A 358 12.25 -4.19 -32.27
N ILE A 359 11.81 -4.16 -31.02
CA ILE A 359 12.55 -3.52 -29.91
C ILE A 359 13.77 -4.37 -29.53
N LEU A 360 13.65 -5.70 -29.53
CA LEU A 360 14.72 -6.61 -29.15
C LEU A 360 15.84 -6.71 -30.21
N ALA A 361 15.53 -6.52 -31.49
CA ALA A 361 16.54 -6.59 -32.56
C ALA A 361 17.73 -5.62 -32.37
N PRO A 362 17.54 -4.30 -32.12
CA PRO A 362 18.63 -3.37 -31.85
C PRO A 362 19.35 -3.66 -30.53
N VAL A 363 18.62 -4.08 -29.49
CA VAL A 363 19.20 -4.49 -28.19
C VAL A 363 20.16 -5.66 -28.37
N LEU A 364 19.73 -6.65 -29.16
CA LEU A 364 20.56 -7.81 -29.44
C LEU A 364 21.70 -7.46 -30.37
N SER A 365 21.63 -6.49 -31.28
CA SER A 365 22.72 -6.15 -32.19
C SER A 365 23.80 -5.31 -31.51
N HIS A 366 23.41 -4.33 -30.68
CA HIS A 366 24.32 -3.41 -29.98
C HIS A 366 24.08 -3.42 -28.46
N PRO A 367 24.36 -4.54 -27.76
CA PRO A 367 24.00 -4.70 -26.34
C PRO A 367 24.69 -3.67 -25.43
N ARG A 368 25.90 -3.20 -25.75
CA ARG A 368 26.60 -2.18 -24.95
C ARG A 368 25.90 -0.82 -25.03
N ALA A 369 25.56 -0.37 -26.24
CA ALA A 369 24.88 0.91 -26.44
C ALA A 369 23.48 0.90 -25.83
N ALA A 370 22.73 -0.19 -26.06
CA ALA A 370 21.40 -0.37 -25.48
C ALA A 370 21.46 -0.34 -23.94
N LEU A 371 22.42 -1.05 -23.34
CA LEU A 371 22.63 -1.03 -21.89
C LEU A 371 22.95 0.38 -21.39
N SER A 372 23.92 1.08 -21.99
CA SER A 372 24.29 2.44 -21.57
C SER A 372 23.13 3.43 -21.63
N VAL A 373 22.33 3.41 -22.71
CA VAL A 373 21.15 4.29 -22.85
C VAL A 373 20.10 3.95 -21.80
N SER A 374 19.83 2.66 -21.56
CA SER A 374 18.85 2.26 -20.54
C SER A 374 19.30 2.59 -19.11
N ILE A 375 20.58 2.42 -18.78
CA ILE A 375 21.15 2.84 -17.49
C ILE A 375 21.01 4.35 -17.33
N LEU A 376 21.31 5.14 -18.36
CA LEU A 376 21.18 6.59 -18.31
C LEU A 376 19.73 7.03 -18.11
N ALA A 377 18.78 6.39 -18.80
CA ALA A 377 17.35 6.68 -18.63
C ALA A 377 16.86 6.34 -17.21
N VAL A 378 17.21 5.17 -16.70
CA VAL A 378 16.83 4.74 -15.34
C VAL A 378 17.52 5.62 -14.29
N ALA A 379 18.79 5.95 -14.46
CA ALA A 379 19.51 6.86 -13.58
C ALA A 379 18.89 8.26 -13.58
N ALA A 380 18.52 8.81 -14.74
CA ALA A 380 17.85 10.10 -14.84
C ALA A 380 16.51 10.11 -14.09
N LEU A 381 15.75 9.02 -14.15
CA LEU A 381 14.51 8.85 -13.38
C LEU A 381 14.77 8.62 -11.89
N ALA A 382 15.91 8.06 -11.51
CA ALA A 382 16.25 7.76 -10.12
C ALA A 382 16.91 8.93 -9.36
N VAL A 383 17.60 9.84 -10.05
CA VAL A 383 18.29 11.00 -9.43
C VAL A 383 17.38 11.81 -8.48
N PRO A 384 16.11 12.11 -8.83
CA PRO A 384 15.22 12.84 -7.92
C PRO A 384 14.91 12.12 -6.61
N ALA A 385 15.14 10.81 -6.52
CA ALA A 385 14.99 10.04 -5.29
C ALA A 385 15.99 10.46 -4.21
N LEU A 386 17.16 11.00 -4.60
CA LEU A 386 18.17 11.50 -3.66
C LEU A 386 17.70 12.74 -2.88
N GLY A 387 16.75 13.48 -3.44
CA GLY A 387 16.12 14.64 -2.79
C GLY A 387 14.73 14.33 -2.22
N MET A 388 14.39 13.04 -2.05
CA MET A 388 13.09 12.64 -1.53
C MET A 388 12.97 13.02 -0.06
N LYS A 389 11.95 13.83 0.26
CA LYS A 389 11.54 14.17 1.62
C LYS A 389 10.38 13.27 2.02
N THR A 390 10.48 12.69 3.21
CA THR A 390 9.43 11.84 3.77
C THR A 390 8.92 12.44 5.07
N GLU A 391 7.62 12.68 5.13
CA GLU A 391 6.95 13.16 6.34
C GLU A 391 5.74 12.26 6.67
N PRO A 392 5.34 12.20 7.95
CA PRO A 392 4.08 11.58 8.35
C PRO A 392 2.88 12.23 7.63
N SER A 393 1.78 11.48 7.53
CA SER A 393 0.54 12.01 6.97
C SER A 393 0.00 13.13 7.86
N ASP A 394 -0.31 14.27 7.26
CA ASP A 394 -0.88 15.44 7.93
C ASP A 394 -2.23 15.83 7.32
N LEU A 395 -2.86 16.86 7.86
CA LEU A 395 -4.12 17.41 7.34
C LEU A 395 -4.01 17.87 5.87
N ASN A 396 -2.81 18.20 5.38
CA ASN A 396 -2.58 18.60 3.99
C ASN A 396 -2.55 17.42 3.02
N THR A 397 -2.25 16.21 3.50
CA THR A 397 -2.36 14.97 2.71
C THR A 397 -3.80 14.52 2.49
N LEU A 398 -4.74 15.01 3.30
CA LEU A 398 -6.16 14.66 3.20
C LEU A 398 -6.88 15.47 2.11
N PRO A 399 -7.84 14.85 1.38
CA PRO A 399 -8.55 15.52 0.31
C PRO A 399 -9.50 16.60 0.84
N GLN A 400 -9.49 17.76 0.19
CA GLN A 400 -10.37 18.91 0.50
C GLN A 400 -11.88 18.63 0.28
N SER A 401 -12.22 17.47 -0.31
CA SER A 401 -13.60 17.01 -0.42
C SER A 401 -14.21 16.59 0.91
N ILE A 402 -13.38 16.29 1.91
CA ILE A 402 -13.80 16.02 3.28
C ILE A 402 -14.13 17.38 3.94
N PRO A 403 -15.40 17.64 4.33
CA PRO A 403 -15.78 18.90 4.97
C PRO A 403 -14.92 19.24 6.19
N GLU A 404 -14.64 18.25 7.04
CA GLU A 404 -13.91 18.37 8.29
C GLU A 404 -12.46 18.86 8.07
N VAL A 405 -11.82 18.46 6.97
CA VAL A 405 -10.49 18.96 6.58
C VAL A 405 -10.51 20.46 6.32
N ARG A 406 -11.54 20.96 5.61
CA ARG A 406 -11.70 22.40 5.36
C ARG A 406 -12.01 23.15 6.66
N THR A 407 -12.80 22.54 7.54
CA THR A 407 -13.14 23.13 8.84
C THR A 407 -11.93 23.22 9.75
N PHE A 408 -11.07 22.20 9.81
CA PHE A 408 -9.82 22.26 10.57
C PHE A 408 -8.84 23.30 10.02
N LYS A 409 -8.73 23.44 8.69
CA LYS A 409 -7.93 24.52 8.10
C LYS A 409 -8.47 25.90 8.45
N ALA A 410 -9.79 26.09 8.36
CA ALA A 410 -10.44 27.32 8.77
C ALA A 410 -10.29 27.59 10.27
N LEU A 411 -10.27 26.55 11.11
CA LEU A 411 -9.99 26.64 12.54
C LEU A 411 -8.58 27.19 12.78
N GLN A 412 -7.55 26.60 12.15
CA GLN A 412 -6.16 27.04 12.25
C GLN A 412 -5.97 28.49 11.77
N GLU A 413 -6.64 28.89 10.69
CA GLU A 413 -6.58 30.26 10.16
C GLU A 413 -7.25 31.29 11.08
N ASN A 414 -8.35 30.93 11.75
CA ASN A 414 -9.11 31.87 12.58
C ASN A 414 -8.71 31.87 14.05
N PHE A 415 -8.08 30.80 14.53
CA PHE A 415 -7.62 30.65 15.92
C PHE A 415 -6.14 30.22 15.98
N PRO A 416 -5.20 31.06 15.51
CA PRO A 416 -3.77 30.69 15.47
C PRO A 416 -3.17 30.39 16.85
N SER A 417 -3.72 31.01 17.90
CA SER A 417 -3.30 30.82 19.30
C SER A 417 -3.71 29.48 19.90
N GLN A 418 -4.58 28.72 19.22
CA GLN A 418 -4.93 27.35 19.60
C GLN A 418 -4.14 26.30 18.77
N GLY A 419 -3.38 26.73 17.77
CA GLY A 419 -2.42 25.90 17.04
C GLY A 419 -1.02 25.98 17.65
N GLY A 420 -0.18 24.98 17.36
CA GLY A 420 1.22 24.97 17.79
C GLY A 420 1.80 23.56 17.94
N LEU A 421 3.13 23.50 18.00
CA LEU A 421 3.85 22.26 18.29
C LEU A 421 3.78 21.97 19.80
N SER A 422 2.75 21.23 20.21
CA SER A 422 2.51 20.86 21.63
C SER A 422 3.25 19.58 22.03
N TYR A 423 3.74 19.56 23.26
CA TYR A 423 4.46 18.45 23.89
C TYR A 423 3.98 18.26 25.32
N ASP A 424 3.88 17.00 25.74
CA ASP A 424 3.54 16.64 27.10
C ASP A 424 4.76 16.09 27.84
N VAL A 425 5.06 16.64 29.01
CA VAL A 425 6.08 16.12 29.92
C VAL A 425 5.36 15.48 31.09
N VAL A 426 5.56 14.17 31.24
CA VAL A 426 4.87 13.35 32.23
C VAL A 426 5.85 12.94 33.30
N VAL A 427 5.45 13.08 34.56
CA VAL A 427 6.24 12.69 35.72
C VAL A 427 5.37 11.92 36.70
N ARG A 428 5.90 10.83 37.25
CA ARG A 428 5.25 10.08 38.33
C ARG A 428 6.05 10.19 39.62
N GLY A 429 5.41 10.67 40.69
CA GLY A 429 6.03 10.85 42.00
C GLY A 429 5.28 11.85 42.90
N GLU A 430 5.65 11.87 44.18
CA GLU A 430 5.05 12.80 45.17
C GLU A 430 5.37 14.27 44.84
N ASP A 431 6.58 14.56 44.37
CA ASP A 431 7.05 15.90 43.99
C ASP A 431 6.82 16.25 42.50
N ALA A 432 6.01 15.46 41.79
CA ALA A 432 5.85 15.59 40.34
C ALA A 432 5.38 16.99 39.91
N VAL A 433 4.43 17.58 40.63
CA VAL A 433 3.91 18.93 40.31
C VAL A 433 4.98 19.99 40.53
N ALA A 434 5.67 19.97 41.67
CA ALA A 434 6.70 20.96 41.99
C ALA A 434 7.84 20.95 40.97
N ALA A 435 8.25 19.76 40.55
CA ALA A 435 9.29 19.59 39.55
C ALA A 435 8.84 20.04 38.15
N LEU A 436 7.59 19.75 37.74
CA LEU A 436 7.02 20.27 36.50
C LEU A 436 6.86 21.79 36.52
N THR A 437 6.54 22.40 37.66
CA THR A 437 6.52 23.86 37.80
C THR A 437 7.90 24.46 37.55
N GLY A 438 8.97 23.89 38.11
CA GLY A 438 10.34 24.34 37.84
C GLY A 438 10.77 24.19 36.37
N LEU A 439 10.34 23.11 35.73
CA LEU A 439 10.54 22.90 34.29
C LEU A 439 9.78 23.95 33.46
N GLN A 440 8.50 24.19 33.79
CA GLN A 440 7.66 25.19 33.14
C GLN A 440 8.31 26.58 33.21
N GLU A 441 8.77 27.00 34.38
CA GLU A 441 9.43 28.29 34.56
C GLU A 441 10.69 28.40 33.70
N SER A 442 11.53 27.36 33.70
CA SER A 442 12.78 27.33 32.93
C SER A 442 12.52 27.36 31.41
N ALA A 443 11.54 26.61 30.93
CA ALA A 443 11.18 26.53 29.51
C ALA A 443 10.53 27.84 29.01
N VAL A 444 9.72 28.49 29.84
CA VAL A 444 9.12 29.80 29.52
C VAL A 444 10.17 30.92 29.58
N GLN A 445 11.05 30.93 30.58
CA GLN A 445 12.12 31.94 30.69
C GLN A 445 13.11 31.89 29.53
N SER A 446 13.34 30.71 28.94
CA SER A 446 14.19 30.62 27.76
C SER A 446 13.58 31.28 26.51
N GLY A 447 12.29 31.66 26.55
CA GLY A 447 11.55 32.22 25.42
C GLY A 447 11.32 31.24 24.27
N LYS A 448 11.49 29.93 24.51
CA LYS A 448 11.37 28.88 23.48
C LYS A 448 10.06 28.11 23.57
N PHE A 449 9.46 28.08 24.75
CA PHE A 449 8.18 27.44 24.98
C PHE A 449 7.23 28.42 25.67
N VAL A 450 5.94 28.22 25.43
CA VAL A 450 4.84 28.90 26.10
C VAL A 450 3.87 27.86 26.64
N VAL A 451 3.03 28.30 27.56
CA VAL A 451 2.01 27.46 28.18
C VAL A 451 0.68 27.74 27.48
N PRO A 452 -0.12 26.71 27.13
CA PRO A 452 -1.44 26.91 26.54
C PRO A 452 -2.39 27.66 27.48
N GLN A 453 -3.44 28.28 26.95
CA GLN A 453 -4.46 28.93 27.78
C GLN A 453 -5.25 27.85 28.54
N GLY A 454 -5.14 27.85 29.87
CA GLY A 454 -5.83 26.88 30.73
C GLY A 454 -4.92 26.30 31.82
N GLU A 455 -5.26 25.11 32.30
CA GLU A 455 -4.47 24.40 33.30
C GLU A 455 -3.28 23.70 32.62
N ALA A 456 -2.08 24.27 32.82
CA ALA A 456 -0.83 23.80 32.23
C ALA A 456 -0.39 22.42 32.74
N ILE A 457 -0.66 22.18 34.03
CA ILE A 457 -0.25 20.99 34.75
C ILE A 457 -1.49 20.27 35.23
N ARG A 458 -1.74 19.08 34.68
CA ARG A 458 -2.82 18.20 35.12
C ARG A 458 -2.24 17.13 36.05
N GLN A 459 -2.97 16.76 37.10
CA GLN A 459 -2.53 15.73 38.04
C GLN A 459 -3.65 14.77 38.40
N ALA A 460 -3.34 13.47 38.38
CA ALA A 460 -4.19 12.41 38.92
C ALA A 460 -3.34 11.20 39.30
N ASN A 461 -3.77 10.44 40.32
CA ASN A 461 -3.17 9.16 40.69
C ASN A 461 -1.63 9.18 40.85
N GLY A 462 -1.08 10.26 41.44
CA GLY A 462 0.37 10.41 41.65
C GLY A 462 1.19 10.64 40.37
N THR A 463 0.53 10.93 39.25
CA THR A 463 1.15 11.31 37.97
C THR A 463 0.75 12.75 37.65
N ALA A 464 1.69 13.54 37.15
CA ALA A 464 1.46 14.90 36.68
C ALA A 464 1.93 15.05 35.23
N VAL A 465 1.23 15.87 34.46
CA VAL A 465 1.45 16.10 33.03
C VAL A 465 1.53 17.60 32.81
N LEU A 466 2.64 18.09 32.27
CA LEU A 466 2.83 19.47 31.85
C LEU A 466 2.75 19.55 30.33
N THR A 467 1.86 20.39 29.81
CA THR A 467 1.77 20.67 28.37
C THR A 467 2.54 21.95 28.04
N LEU A 468 3.46 21.86 27.08
CA LEU A 468 4.28 22.98 26.58
C LEU A 468 4.10 23.12 25.07
N VAL A 469 3.97 24.35 24.60
CA VAL A 469 3.86 24.67 23.17
C VAL A 469 5.14 25.39 22.72
N SER A 470 5.78 24.92 21.67
CA SER A 470 6.96 25.58 21.10
C SER A 470 6.57 26.88 20.38
N VAL A 471 7.40 27.91 20.53
CA VAL A 471 7.24 29.18 19.78
C VAL A 471 7.71 29.08 18.32
N LEU A 472 8.36 27.96 17.95
CA LEU A 472 8.83 27.76 16.58
C LEU A 472 7.65 27.60 15.62
N PRO A 473 7.79 28.07 14.37
CA PRO A 473 6.78 27.81 13.34
C PRO A 473 6.53 26.30 13.16
N GLU A 474 5.28 25.91 12.94
CA GLU A 474 4.92 24.52 12.68
C GLU A 474 5.65 23.99 11.44
N SER A 475 6.51 23.00 11.66
CA SER A 475 7.12 22.18 10.62
C SER A 475 7.71 20.93 11.28
N SER A 476 7.83 19.85 10.51
CA SER A 476 8.47 18.59 10.94
C SER A 476 9.87 18.81 11.56
N ALA A 477 10.70 19.63 10.89
CA ALA A 477 12.06 19.93 11.33
C ALA A 477 12.09 20.75 12.64
N ASN A 478 11.18 21.71 12.80
CA ASN A 478 11.07 22.48 14.03
C ASN A 478 10.47 21.65 15.16
N ALA A 479 9.58 20.71 14.85
CA ALA A 479 9.03 19.77 15.82
C ALA A 479 10.14 18.89 16.41
N GLU A 480 10.95 18.27 15.54
CA GLU A 480 12.12 17.49 15.96
C GLU A 480 13.12 18.34 16.76
N THR A 481 13.36 19.59 16.33
CA THR A 481 14.27 20.51 17.04
C THR A 481 13.76 20.86 18.44
N ALA A 482 12.48 21.21 18.58
CA ALA A 482 11.89 21.54 19.87
C ALA A 482 11.85 20.33 20.80
N LEU A 483 11.48 19.17 20.29
CA LEU A 483 11.48 17.91 21.04
C LEU A 483 12.87 17.55 21.54
N ASN A 484 13.90 17.67 20.70
CA ASN A 484 15.27 17.40 21.07
C ASN A 484 15.74 18.35 22.18
N GLN A 485 15.47 19.65 22.06
CA GLN A 485 15.79 20.62 23.12
C GLN A 485 15.08 20.28 24.44
N LEU A 486 13.81 19.88 24.37
CA LEU A 486 13.04 19.49 25.56
C LEU A 486 13.67 18.25 26.22
N ARG A 487 14.00 17.21 25.43
CA ARG A 487 14.54 15.94 25.91
C ARG A 487 16.02 15.97 26.31
N SER A 488 16.84 16.81 25.70
CA SER A 488 18.29 16.86 25.96
C SER A 488 18.67 17.93 26.98
N ASP A 489 17.96 19.06 27.00
CA ASP A 489 18.38 20.23 27.76
C ASP A 489 17.46 20.49 28.95
N PHE A 490 16.17 20.74 28.69
CA PHE A 490 15.24 21.24 29.72
C PHE A 490 14.80 20.16 30.71
N VAL A 491 14.36 19.01 30.20
CA VAL A 491 13.83 17.92 31.03
C VAL A 491 14.93 17.29 31.89
N PRO A 492 16.12 16.92 31.37
CA PRO A 492 17.18 16.39 32.22
C PRO A 492 17.68 17.38 33.27
N ALA A 493 17.75 18.68 32.95
CA ALA A 493 18.17 19.70 33.91
C ALA A 493 17.17 19.88 35.07
N SER A 494 15.87 19.72 34.81
CA SER A 494 14.81 19.95 35.81
C SER A 494 14.36 18.67 36.52
N LEU A 495 14.39 17.53 35.82
CA LEU A 495 13.79 16.26 36.24
C LEU A 495 14.83 15.12 36.38
N GLY A 496 16.12 15.37 36.12
CA GLY A 496 17.16 14.33 36.11
C GLY A 496 17.38 13.60 37.45
N SER A 497 16.93 14.16 38.56
CA SER A 497 16.93 13.51 39.88
C SER A 497 15.74 12.58 40.11
N MET A 498 14.72 12.61 39.26
CA MET A 498 13.53 11.77 39.37
C MET A 498 13.62 10.52 38.49
N PRO A 499 13.16 9.36 39.00
CA PRO A 499 13.34 8.09 38.30
C PRO A 499 12.34 7.87 37.16
N ASN A 500 11.17 8.52 37.18
CA ASN A 500 10.06 8.22 36.28
C ASN A 500 9.52 9.47 35.58
N TRP A 501 10.09 9.78 34.43
CA TRP A 501 9.60 10.83 33.54
C TRP A 501 9.65 10.41 32.07
N ALA A 502 8.77 10.97 31.26
CA ALA A 502 8.72 10.76 29.82
C ALA A 502 8.22 12.01 29.10
N VAL A 503 8.64 12.20 27.85
CA VAL A 503 8.20 13.29 26.98
C VAL A 503 7.41 12.70 25.81
N GLY A 504 6.15 13.09 25.70
CA GLY A 504 5.19 12.67 24.70
C GLY A 504 4.41 13.85 24.12
N GLY A 505 3.14 13.60 23.81
CA GLY A 505 2.30 14.48 22.99
C GLY A 505 2.37 14.14 21.51
N GLU A 506 1.38 14.60 20.74
CA GLU A 506 1.19 14.26 19.32
C GLU A 506 2.44 14.49 18.46
N GLN A 507 3.13 15.62 18.68
CA GLN A 507 4.35 15.94 17.93
C GLN A 507 5.52 15.03 18.30
N ALA A 508 5.63 14.62 19.57
CA ALA A 508 6.64 13.68 20.00
C ALA A 508 6.37 12.26 19.45
N GLU A 509 5.10 11.85 19.42
CA GLU A 509 4.69 10.58 18.81
C GLU A 509 5.05 10.55 17.33
N SER A 510 4.70 11.60 16.58
CA SER A 510 5.02 11.73 15.16
C SER A 510 6.53 11.63 14.87
N VAL A 511 7.37 12.31 15.67
CA VAL A 511 8.83 12.27 15.54
C VAL A 511 9.41 10.90 15.93
N ASP A 512 8.98 10.32 17.05
CA ASP A 512 9.46 9.01 17.52
C ASP A 512 9.05 7.90 16.56
N TYR A 513 7.84 7.94 16.03
CA TYR A 513 7.35 7.03 15.01
C TYR A 513 8.16 7.14 13.72
N GLY A 514 8.44 8.35 13.26
CA GLY A 514 9.32 8.61 12.13
C GLY A 514 10.73 8.05 12.33
N ASN A 515 11.31 8.23 13.52
CA ASN A 515 12.64 7.72 13.86
C ASN A 515 12.66 6.19 13.96
N ASN A 516 11.66 5.58 14.58
CA ASN A 516 11.52 4.12 14.62
C ASN A 516 11.48 3.53 13.19
N GLN A 517 10.69 4.13 12.28
CA GLN A 517 10.67 3.69 10.89
C GLN A 517 12.05 3.82 10.20
N ARG A 518 12.74 4.95 10.38
CA ARG A 518 14.07 5.20 9.81
C ARG A 518 15.11 4.19 10.32
N ASP A 519 15.06 3.85 11.60
CA ASP A 519 15.99 2.90 12.22
C ASP A 519 15.77 1.45 11.75
N LYS A 520 14.51 1.07 11.48
CA LYS A 520 14.15 -0.28 11.02
C LYS A 520 14.29 -0.45 9.51
N LEU A 521 14.22 0.63 8.73
CA LEU A 521 14.27 0.62 7.27
C LEU A 521 15.46 -0.19 6.70
N PRO A 522 16.72 -0.02 7.17
CA PRO A 522 17.85 -0.81 6.67
C PRO A 522 17.71 -2.32 6.92
N TRP A 523 17.11 -2.69 8.06
CA TRP A 523 16.88 -4.09 8.43
C TRP A 523 15.83 -4.75 7.55
N VAL A 524 14.73 -4.05 7.27
CA VAL A 524 13.69 -4.53 6.34
C VAL A 524 14.27 -4.69 4.94
N ILE A 525 15.01 -3.69 4.45
CA ILE A 525 15.67 -3.75 3.14
C ILE A 525 16.65 -4.93 3.09
N ALA A 526 17.53 -5.06 4.07
CA ALA A 526 18.51 -6.14 4.12
C ALA A 526 17.83 -7.51 4.14
N PHE A 527 16.80 -7.69 4.97
CA PHE A 527 16.04 -8.93 5.07
C PHE A 527 15.43 -9.32 3.72
N VAL A 528 14.69 -8.40 3.08
CA VAL A 528 14.04 -8.66 1.80
C VAL A 528 15.07 -8.93 0.69
N LEU A 529 16.14 -8.14 0.59
CA LEU A 529 17.18 -8.34 -0.43
C LEU A 529 17.90 -9.68 -0.26
N VAL A 530 18.28 -10.05 0.97
CA VAL A 530 18.95 -11.33 1.24
C VAL A 530 18.03 -12.49 0.88
N LEU A 531 16.78 -12.43 1.31
CA LEU A 531 15.83 -13.51 1.12
C LEU A 531 15.46 -13.70 -0.35
N THR A 532 15.25 -12.60 -1.07
CA THR A 532 15.04 -12.63 -2.53
C THR A 532 16.27 -13.14 -3.28
N LEU A 533 17.48 -12.72 -2.90
CA LEU A 533 18.72 -13.22 -3.47
C LEU A 533 18.88 -14.73 -3.25
N VAL A 534 18.61 -15.22 -2.03
CA VAL A 534 18.65 -16.65 -1.70
C VAL A 534 17.63 -17.42 -2.54
N MET A 535 16.39 -16.93 -2.62
CA MET A 535 15.33 -17.59 -3.39
C MET A 535 15.66 -17.65 -4.89
N MET A 536 16.19 -16.57 -5.46
CA MET A 536 16.62 -16.52 -6.87
C MET A 536 17.83 -17.42 -7.11
N ALA A 537 18.79 -17.46 -6.18
CA ALA A 537 19.94 -18.34 -6.24
C ALA A 537 19.51 -19.81 -6.22
N ILE A 538 18.53 -20.18 -5.40
CA ILE A 538 17.96 -21.54 -5.34
C ILE A 538 17.22 -21.88 -6.64
N THR A 539 16.34 -20.99 -7.09
CA THR A 539 15.48 -21.19 -8.27
C THR A 539 16.32 -21.39 -9.54
N PHE A 540 17.31 -20.53 -9.75
CA PHE A 540 18.17 -20.56 -10.93
C PHE A 540 19.43 -21.41 -10.77
N ARG A 541 19.77 -21.81 -9.53
CA ARG A 541 21.05 -22.44 -9.18
C ARG A 541 22.24 -21.60 -9.69
N SER A 542 22.08 -20.27 -9.67
CA SER A 542 23.09 -19.30 -10.13
C SER A 542 23.08 -18.07 -9.24
N VAL A 543 24.25 -17.80 -8.64
CA VAL A 543 24.46 -16.60 -7.81
C VAL A 543 24.53 -15.36 -8.69
N ALA A 544 25.10 -15.47 -9.90
CA ALA A 544 25.21 -14.35 -10.83
C ALA A 544 23.83 -13.90 -11.34
N ILE A 545 22.90 -14.84 -11.60
CA ILE A 545 21.52 -14.48 -11.95
C ILE A 545 20.83 -13.81 -10.77
N ALA A 546 20.98 -14.36 -9.56
CA ALA A 546 20.36 -13.78 -8.37
C ALA A 546 20.79 -12.31 -8.17
N LEU A 547 22.11 -12.05 -8.17
CA LEU A 547 22.66 -10.69 -8.06
C LEU A 547 22.17 -9.78 -9.18
N LEU A 548 22.20 -10.26 -10.43
CA LEU A 548 21.70 -9.51 -11.58
C LEU A 548 20.24 -9.10 -11.39
N THR A 549 19.38 -10.03 -11.00
CA THR A 549 17.95 -9.76 -10.80
C THR A 549 17.70 -8.79 -9.66
N THR A 550 18.47 -8.90 -8.57
CA THR A 550 18.37 -7.97 -7.44
C THR A 550 18.77 -6.55 -7.84
N VAL A 551 19.86 -6.38 -8.58
CA VAL A 551 20.32 -5.05 -9.06
C VAL A 551 19.29 -4.43 -10.01
N LEU A 552 18.76 -5.21 -10.94
CA LEU A 552 17.75 -4.74 -11.88
C LEU A 552 16.45 -4.34 -11.18
N ASN A 553 16.04 -5.08 -10.15
CA ASN A 553 14.88 -4.76 -9.35
C ASN A 553 15.07 -3.46 -8.56
N LEU A 554 16.24 -3.30 -7.92
CA LEU A 554 16.62 -2.05 -7.25
C LEU A 554 16.62 -0.85 -8.20
N ALA A 555 16.99 -1.06 -9.47
CA ALA A 555 16.95 -0.01 -10.48
C ALA A 555 15.49 0.45 -10.78
N SER A 556 14.54 -0.49 -10.86
CA SER A 556 13.10 -0.20 -10.98
C SER A 556 12.56 0.54 -9.76
N VAL A 557 12.94 0.12 -8.55
CA VAL A 557 12.54 0.78 -7.29
C VAL A 557 13.12 2.20 -7.21
N ALA A 558 14.40 2.38 -7.53
CA ALA A 558 15.03 3.70 -7.50
C ALA A 558 14.37 4.67 -8.48
N ALA A 559 14.02 4.20 -9.68
CA ALA A 559 13.28 5.01 -10.64
C ALA A 559 11.84 5.30 -10.18
N CYS A 560 11.18 4.35 -9.50
CA CYS A 560 9.89 4.58 -8.86
C CYS A 560 9.96 5.72 -7.84
N PHE A 561 10.92 5.69 -6.93
CA PHE A 561 11.09 6.74 -5.92
C PHE A 561 11.40 8.10 -6.53
N GLY A 562 12.22 8.14 -7.58
CA GLY A 562 12.50 9.40 -8.25
C GLY A 562 11.28 9.95 -8.99
N VAL A 563 10.42 9.09 -9.56
CA VAL A 563 9.14 9.54 -10.13
C VAL A 563 8.16 10.01 -9.05
N LEU A 564 8.09 9.34 -7.89
CA LEU A 564 7.27 9.83 -6.77
C LEU A 564 7.72 11.20 -6.30
N SER A 565 9.03 11.38 -6.11
CA SER A 565 9.63 12.68 -5.77
C SER A 565 9.30 13.75 -6.81
N LEU A 566 9.43 13.43 -8.12
CA LEU A 566 9.09 14.35 -9.20
C LEU A 566 7.59 14.72 -9.24
N VAL A 567 6.70 13.76 -9.01
CA VAL A 567 5.25 13.97 -9.16
C VAL A 567 4.64 14.64 -7.94
N PHE A 568 5.03 14.23 -6.73
CA PHE A 568 4.33 14.63 -5.49
C PHE A 568 5.03 15.73 -4.70
N GLN A 569 6.33 15.95 -4.91
CA GLN A 569 7.03 17.08 -4.28
C GLN A 569 6.94 18.37 -5.11
N HIS A 570 6.46 18.30 -6.34
CA HIS A 570 6.38 19.43 -7.27
C HIS A 570 4.94 19.62 -7.76
N SER A 571 4.55 20.87 -8.03
CA SER A 571 3.15 21.22 -8.34
C SER A 571 2.70 20.96 -9.79
N TRP A 572 3.59 20.54 -10.69
CA TRP A 572 3.27 20.41 -12.13
C TRP A 572 2.18 19.38 -12.42
N ALA A 573 2.03 18.36 -11.57
CA ALA A 573 1.09 17.26 -11.78
C ALA A 573 -0.25 17.46 -11.07
N GLU A 574 -0.41 18.50 -10.23
CA GLU A 574 -1.60 18.75 -9.42
C GLU A 574 -2.87 18.82 -10.25
N GLY A 575 -2.86 19.63 -11.31
CA GLY A 575 -4.02 19.80 -12.19
C GLY A 575 -4.35 18.55 -13.02
N LEU A 576 -3.35 17.71 -13.34
CA LEU A 576 -3.54 16.51 -14.14
C LEU A 576 -4.18 15.38 -13.33
N LEU A 577 -3.78 15.25 -12.08
CA LEU A 577 -4.16 14.15 -11.20
C LEU A 577 -5.18 14.57 -10.12
N GLY A 578 -5.50 15.86 -10.00
CA GLY A 578 -6.48 16.39 -9.05
C GLY A 578 -6.07 16.20 -7.59
N PHE A 579 -4.83 16.54 -7.23
CA PHE A 579 -4.34 16.52 -5.85
C PHE A 579 -3.65 17.84 -5.50
N THR A 580 -3.48 18.11 -4.20
CA THR A 580 -2.66 19.20 -3.68
C THR A 580 -1.29 18.64 -3.29
N SER A 581 -0.20 19.19 -3.81
CA SER A 581 1.14 18.71 -3.44
C SER A 581 1.45 19.10 -2.01
N SER A 582 1.73 18.12 -1.17
CA SER A 582 2.21 18.36 0.20
C SER A 582 3.71 18.69 0.24
N GLY A 583 4.42 18.53 -0.88
CA GLY A 583 5.87 18.78 -0.95
C GLY A 583 6.74 17.64 -0.43
N PHE A 584 6.13 16.53 -0.02
CA PHE A 584 6.79 15.33 0.50
C PHE A 584 6.08 14.05 0.06
N VAL A 585 6.76 12.91 0.22
CA VAL A 585 6.18 11.57 0.08
C VAL A 585 5.81 11.06 1.47
N VAL A 586 4.65 10.42 1.61
CA VAL A 586 4.22 9.91 2.93
C VAL A 586 5.20 8.85 3.44
N SER A 587 5.60 8.96 4.71
CA SER A 587 6.76 8.25 5.28
C SER A 587 6.75 6.73 5.12
N TRP A 588 5.59 6.09 5.25
CA TRP A 588 5.48 4.63 5.20
C TRP A 588 5.45 4.06 3.76
N ILE A 589 5.09 4.89 2.77
CA ILE A 589 4.88 4.46 1.38
C ILE A 589 6.15 3.93 0.71
N PRO A 590 7.33 4.58 0.80
CA PRO A 590 8.55 4.08 0.19
C PRO A 590 8.93 2.67 0.68
N LEU A 591 8.81 2.40 1.98
CA LEU A 591 9.13 1.09 2.53
C LEU A 591 8.13 0.04 2.01
N PHE A 592 6.84 0.34 2.06
CA PHE A 592 5.81 -0.55 1.52
C PHE A 592 6.02 -0.84 0.03
N LEU A 593 6.25 0.20 -0.78
CA LEU A 593 6.52 0.10 -2.22
C LEU A 593 7.79 -0.70 -2.51
N PHE A 594 8.86 -0.51 -1.73
CA PHE A 594 10.06 -1.32 -1.86
C PHE A 594 9.74 -2.81 -1.70
N VAL A 595 9.06 -3.19 -0.62
CA VAL A 595 8.78 -4.61 -0.33
C VAL A 595 7.88 -5.25 -1.39
N ILE A 596 6.81 -4.56 -1.78
CA ILE A 596 5.87 -5.09 -2.77
C ILE A 596 6.48 -5.15 -4.17
N LEU A 597 7.22 -4.12 -4.61
CA LEU A 597 7.87 -4.12 -5.92
C LEU A 597 8.91 -5.21 -6.01
N VAL A 598 9.66 -5.42 -4.91
CA VAL A 598 10.62 -6.50 -4.86
C VAL A 598 9.93 -7.86 -5.00
N GLY A 599 8.80 -8.07 -4.34
CA GLY A 599 7.99 -9.28 -4.48
C GLY A 599 7.41 -9.46 -5.88
N LEU A 600 6.76 -8.43 -6.44
CA LEU A 600 6.05 -8.45 -7.72
C LEU A 600 6.96 -8.38 -8.96
N SER A 601 8.23 -8.00 -8.85
CA SER A 601 9.16 -8.01 -10.00
C SER A 601 9.74 -9.41 -10.25
N MET A 602 9.85 -10.23 -9.20
CA MET A 602 10.54 -11.52 -9.28
C MET A 602 9.82 -12.57 -10.12
N ASP A 603 8.50 -12.58 -10.11
CA ASP A 603 7.66 -13.54 -10.81
C ASP A 603 7.97 -13.62 -12.31
N TYR A 604 8.23 -12.48 -12.92
CA TYR A 604 8.50 -12.39 -14.32
C TYR A 604 9.96 -12.58 -14.69
N HIS A 605 10.88 -12.11 -13.84
CA HIS A 605 12.29 -12.46 -13.98
C HIS A 605 12.41 -13.98 -13.98
N VAL A 606 11.71 -14.67 -13.07
CA VAL A 606 11.65 -16.13 -13.03
C VAL A 606 11.11 -16.71 -14.35
N PHE A 607 10.01 -16.18 -14.87
CA PHE A 607 9.41 -16.68 -16.11
C PHE A 607 10.32 -16.51 -17.34
N VAL A 608 10.85 -15.30 -17.56
CA VAL A 608 11.69 -15.00 -18.73
C VAL A 608 13.03 -15.70 -18.64
N LEU A 609 13.69 -15.66 -17.48
CA LEU A 609 14.97 -16.35 -17.27
C LEU A 609 14.82 -17.86 -17.34
N GLY A 610 13.69 -18.42 -16.90
CA GLY A 610 13.38 -19.84 -17.06
C GLY A 610 13.43 -20.27 -18.53
N ARG A 611 12.74 -19.52 -19.42
CA ARG A 611 12.76 -19.78 -20.86
C ARG A 611 14.14 -19.59 -21.50
N ILE A 612 14.88 -18.58 -21.07
CA ILE A 612 16.25 -18.36 -21.55
C ILE A 612 17.15 -19.52 -21.10
N ARG A 613 17.02 -19.97 -19.85
CA ARG A 613 17.75 -21.11 -19.29
C ARG A 613 17.46 -22.39 -20.06
N GLU A 614 16.20 -22.67 -20.36
CA GLU A 614 15.79 -23.82 -21.19
C GLU A 614 16.50 -23.78 -22.55
N GLY A 615 16.54 -22.61 -23.20
CA GLY A 615 17.26 -22.44 -24.46
C GLY A 615 18.76 -22.69 -24.36
N VAL A 616 19.42 -22.15 -23.33
CA VAL A 616 20.86 -22.37 -23.09
C VAL A 616 21.15 -23.84 -22.76
N ALA A 617 20.29 -24.48 -21.97
CA ALA A 617 20.39 -25.89 -21.62
C ALA A 617 20.19 -26.81 -22.84
N ALA A 618 19.30 -26.42 -23.77
CA ALA A 618 19.11 -27.09 -25.07
C ALA A 618 20.24 -26.82 -26.07
N GLY A 619 21.34 -26.17 -25.66
CA GLY A 619 22.53 -25.98 -26.48
C GLY A 619 22.56 -24.71 -27.34
N LEU A 620 21.52 -23.87 -27.29
CA LEU A 620 21.51 -22.60 -28.03
C LEU A 620 22.63 -21.66 -27.57
N THR A 621 23.10 -20.79 -28.48
CA THR A 621 24.01 -19.71 -28.06
C THR A 621 23.29 -18.75 -27.11
N PRO A 622 23.99 -18.08 -26.16
CA PRO A 622 23.33 -17.15 -25.24
C PRO A 622 22.47 -16.09 -25.95
N ARG A 623 22.92 -15.58 -27.10
CA ARG A 623 22.18 -14.58 -27.89
C ARG A 623 20.90 -15.14 -28.51
N GLU A 624 20.94 -16.38 -29.01
CA GLU A 624 19.76 -17.07 -29.56
C GLU A 624 18.78 -17.50 -28.47
N ALA A 625 19.30 -17.98 -27.33
CA ALA A 625 18.48 -18.34 -26.18
C ALA A 625 17.73 -17.12 -25.62
N VAL A 626 18.42 -15.98 -25.47
CA VAL A 626 17.82 -14.71 -25.07
C VAL A 626 16.77 -14.26 -26.08
N ARG A 627 17.09 -14.30 -27.38
CA ARG A 627 16.13 -13.96 -28.44
C ARG A 627 14.87 -14.81 -28.35
N LYS A 628 15.04 -16.14 -28.36
CA LYS A 628 13.95 -17.12 -28.35
C LYS A 628 13.08 -16.94 -27.10
N GLY A 629 13.71 -16.95 -25.93
CA GLY A 629 13.03 -16.84 -24.64
C GLY A 629 12.15 -15.60 -24.55
N ILE A 630 12.68 -14.43 -24.91
CA ILE A 630 11.94 -13.16 -24.86
C ILE A 630 10.84 -13.12 -25.92
N THR A 631 11.09 -13.57 -27.15
CA THR A 631 10.06 -13.54 -28.20
C THR A 631 8.88 -14.47 -27.88
N GLU A 632 9.13 -15.62 -27.27
CA GLU A 632 8.09 -16.57 -26.87
C GLU A 632 7.32 -16.09 -25.63
N SER A 633 7.97 -15.39 -24.69
CA SER A 633 7.32 -14.86 -23.48
C SER A 633 6.65 -13.50 -23.68
N ALA A 634 7.09 -12.71 -24.68
CA ALA A 634 6.71 -11.31 -24.89
C ALA A 634 5.21 -11.07 -24.86
N GLY A 635 4.45 -11.87 -25.61
CA GLY A 635 3.01 -11.68 -25.70
C GLY A 635 2.29 -11.88 -24.38
N VAL A 636 2.75 -12.79 -23.50
CA VAL A 636 2.12 -13.02 -22.19
C VAL A 636 2.51 -11.89 -21.23
N VAL A 637 3.80 -11.62 -21.17
CA VAL A 637 4.40 -10.64 -20.29
C VAL A 637 3.88 -9.22 -20.54
N THR A 638 3.81 -8.77 -21.79
CA THR A 638 3.33 -7.42 -22.10
C THR A 638 1.85 -7.25 -21.79
N SER A 639 1.03 -8.29 -22.00
CA SER A 639 -0.39 -8.25 -21.63
C SER A 639 -0.58 -8.19 -20.11
N ALA A 640 0.19 -8.99 -19.36
CA ALA A 640 0.20 -8.98 -17.91
C ALA A 640 0.61 -7.60 -17.35
N ALA A 641 1.73 -7.06 -17.85
CA ALA A 641 2.20 -5.73 -17.47
C ALA A 641 1.19 -4.64 -17.78
N ALA A 642 0.56 -4.65 -18.97
CA ALA A 642 -0.45 -3.65 -19.33
C ALA A 642 -1.65 -3.65 -18.38
N VAL A 643 -2.05 -4.83 -17.91
CA VAL A 643 -3.15 -5.00 -16.96
C VAL A 643 -2.77 -4.48 -15.58
N MET A 644 -1.63 -4.89 -15.04
CA MET A 644 -1.17 -4.42 -13.73
C MET A 644 -0.97 -2.90 -13.72
N VAL A 645 -0.30 -2.34 -14.75
CA VAL A 645 -0.12 -0.89 -14.88
C VAL A 645 -1.46 -0.16 -14.88
N SER A 646 -2.46 -0.71 -15.59
CA SER A 646 -3.79 -0.09 -15.66
C SER A 646 -4.56 -0.21 -14.34
N VAL A 647 -4.48 -1.35 -13.66
CA VAL A 647 -5.09 -1.55 -12.33
C VAL A 647 -4.48 -0.60 -11.30
N PHE A 648 -3.15 -0.48 -11.28
CA PHE A 648 -2.46 0.45 -10.38
C PHE A 648 -2.73 1.91 -10.73
N ALA A 649 -2.84 2.25 -12.02
CA ALA A 649 -3.21 3.59 -12.46
C ALA A 649 -4.64 4.00 -12.04
N VAL A 650 -5.55 3.06 -11.76
CA VAL A 650 -6.87 3.38 -11.18
C VAL A 650 -6.72 4.10 -9.83
N PHE A 651 -5.75 3.66 -9.01
CA PHE A 651 -5.54 4.21 -7.68
C PHE A 651 -5.02 5.65 -7.71
N ALA A 652 -4.36 6.05 -8.80
CA ALA A 652 -3.98 7.44 -9.06
C ALA A 652 -5.19 8.39 -9.19
N THR A 653 -6.41 7.86 -9.37
CA THR A 653 -7.65 8.65 -9.51
C THR A 653 -8.49 8.73 -8.23
N LEU A 654 -8.07 8.08 -7.15
CA LEU A 654 -8.77 8.07 -5.86
C LEU A 654 -8.60 9.40 -5.11
N GLY A 655 -9.40 9.67 -4.08
CA GLY A 655 -9.32 10.92 -3.34
C GLY A 655 -8.08 11.03 -2.44
N MET A 656 -7.75 9.95 -1.74
CA MET A 656 -6.63 9.91 -0.79
C MET A 656 -5.27 10.04 -1.48
N LEU A 657 -4.43 10.97 -1.02
CA LEU A 657 -3.09 11.21 -1.57
C LEU A 657 -2.21 9.94 -1.51
N GLU A 658 -2.28 9.21 -0.40
CA GLU A 658 -1.53 7.97 -0.20
C GLU A 658 -1.83 6.92 -1.27
N MET A 659 -3.12 6.76 -1.61
CA MET A 659 -3.55 5.83 -2.65
C MET A 659 -3.05 6.27 -4.03
N LYS A 660 -2.95 7.58 -4.30
CA LYS A 660 -2.35 8.09 -5.53
C LYS A 660 -0.86 7.80 -5.59
N GLN A 661 -0.14 8.02 -4.50
CA GLN A 661 1.30 7.75 -4.40
C GLN A 661 1.57 6.26 -4.65
N MET A 662 0.80 5.37 -4.02
CA MET A 662 0.90 3.93 -4.28
C MET A 662 0.57 3.56 -5.74
N GLY A 663 -0.54 4.07 -6.27
CA GLY A 663 -0.99 3.76 -7.63
C GLY A 663 0.02 4.17 -8.70
N ILE A 664 0.55 5.41 -8.60
CA ILE A 664 1.56 5.92 -9.54
C ILE A 664 2.88 5.20 -9.37
N GLY A 665 3.34 5.02 -8.12
CA GLY A 665 4.59 4.32 -7.84
C GLY A 665 4.61 2.92 -8.43
N LEU A 666 3.59 2.11 -8.13
CA LEU A 666 3.47 0.75 -8.64
C LEU A 666 3.31 0.70 -10.16
N ALA A 667 2.46 1.55 -10.73
CA ALA A 667 2.23 1.58 -12.19
C ALA A 667 3.53 1.91 -12.94
N VAL A 668 4.27 2.92 -12.48
CA VAL A 668 5.53 3.35 -13.11
C VAL A 668 6.61 2.30 -12.93
N ALA A 669 6.78 1.76 -11.73
CA ALA A 669 7.79 0.74 -11.45
C ALA A 669 7.59 -0.50 -12.32
N VAL A 670 6.36 -1.00 -12.42
CA VAL A 670 6.00 -2.12 -13.28
C VAL A 670 6.22 -1.80 -14.75
N LEU A 671 5.87 -0.57 -15.20
CA LEU A 671 6.08 -0.16 -16.58
C LEU A 671 7.57 -0.14 -16.93
N ILE A 672 8.42 0.41 -16.06
CA ILE A 672 9.88 0.45 -16.21
C ILE A 672 10.44 -0.97 -16.21
N ASP A 673 9.99 -1.81 -15.29
CA ASP A 673 10.45 -3.19 -15.16
C ASP A 673 10.12 -4.00 -16.42
N ALA A 674 8.86 -3.94 -16.87
CA ALA A 674 8.37 -4.68 -18.02
C ALA A 674 8.97 -4.22 -19.35
N THR A 675 9.45 -2.97 -19.44
CA THR A 675 9.99 -2.38 -20.68
C THR A 675 11.51 -2.22 -20.63
N LEU A 676 12.02 -1.20 -19.93
CA LEU A 676 13.44 -0.88 -19.88
C LEU A 676 14.26 -2.00 -19.26
N VAL A 677 13.84 -2.51 -18.11
CA VAL A 677 14.63 -3.53 -17.41
C VAL A 677 14.59 -4.85 -18.18
N ARG A 678 13.41 -5.36 -18.48
CA ARG A 678 13.27 -6.71 -19.02
C ARG A 678 13.54 -6.85 -20.52
N ILE A 679 13.19 -5.85 -21.32
CA ILE A 679 13.36 -5.90 -22.78
C ILE A 679 14.71 -5.32 -23.21
N VAL A 680 15.33 -4.45 -22.39
CA VAL A 680 16.59 -3.76 -22.75
C VAL A 680 17.77 -4.14 -21.85
N MET A 681 17.68 -3.94 -20.53
CA MET A 681 18.82 -4.14 -19.62
C MET A 681 19.15 -5.63 -19.44
N LEU A 682 18.17 -6.44 -19.05
CA LEU A 682 18.32 -7.88 -18.81
C LEU A 682 18.91 -8.61 -20.03
N PRO A 683 18.40 -8.41 -21.27
CA PRO A 683 18.93 -9.11 -22.44
C PRO A 683 20.35 -8.64 -22.79
N SER A 684 20.63 -7.35 -22.65
CA SER A 684 21.96 -6.79 -22.90
C SER A 684 23.00 -7.38 -21.95
N ILE A 685 22.69 -7.43 -20.65
CA ILE A 685 23.60 -7.96 -19.63
C ILE A 685 23.81 -9.46 -19.83
N LEU A 686 22.76 -10.24 -20.12
CA LEU A 686 22.89 -11.67 -20.38
C LEU A 686 23.71 -11.98 -21.65
N VAL A 687 23.58 -11.17 -22.71
CA VAL A 687 24.41 -11.30 -23.91
C VAL A 687 25.87 -11.00 -23.61
N LEU A 688 26.15 -9.99 -22.76
CA LEU A 688 27.52 -9.61 -22.38
C LEU A 688 28.18 -10.61 -21.42
N LEU A 689 27.44 -11.10 -20.41
CA LEU A 689 27.92 -12.12 -19.48
C LEU A 689 28.02 -13.51 -20.13
N GLY A 690 27.19 -13.78 -21.14
CA GLY A 690 27.15 -15.06 -21.85
C GLY A 690 26.87 -16.23 -20.90
N ARG A 691 27.63 -17.32 -21.05
CA ARG A 691 27.46 -18.52 -20.19
C ARG A 691 27.90 -18.30 -18.74
N LYS A 692 28.72 -17.28 -18.45
CA LYS A 692 29.16 -16.97 -17.08
C LYS A 692 28.01 -16.55 -16.16
N ALA A 693 26.92 -16.04 -16.75
CA ALA A 693 25.70 -15.70 -16.02
C ALA A 693 25.10 -16.89 -15.25
N TRP A 694 25.40 -18.13 -15.62
CA TRP A 694 24.84 -19.33 -14.99
C TRP A 694 25.73 -19.95 -13.89
N TRP A 695 26.84 -19.31 -13.54
CA TRP A 695 27.75 -19.79 -12.50
C TRP A 695 27.04 -19.93 -11.13
N PRO A 696 27.25 -21.01 -10.36
CA PRO A 696 28.25 -22.10 -10.54
C PRO A 696 27.81 -23.25 -11.45
N ASN A 697 26.53 -23.31 -11.83
CA ASN A 697 26.01 -24.37 -12.68
C ASN A 697 26.44 -24.14 -14.15
N ARG A 698 27.57 -24.74 -14.55
CA ARG A 698 27.99 -24.75 -15.95
C ARG A 698 26.99 -25.61 -16.74
N LEU A 699 26.02 -24.98 -17.39
CA LEU A 699 25.15 -25.62 -18.38
C LEU A 699 26.05 -26.12 -19.54
N HIS A 700 26.48 -27.38 -19.44
CA HIS A 700 27.32 -28.05 -20.44
C HIS A 700 26.54 -28.21 -21.74
N ARG A 701 27.27 -28.20 -22.86
CA ARG A 701 26.74 -28.53 -24.18
C ARG A 701 26.36 -30.01 -24.15
N GLN A 702 25.07 -30.35 -24.26
CA GLN A 702 24.73 -31.69 -24.69
C GLN A 702 25.26 -31.84 -26.11
N GLU A 703 26.16 -32.80 -26.33
CA GLU A 703 26.58 -33.17 -27.68
C GLU A 703 25.32 -33.58 -28.46
N PRO A 704 25.17 -33.14 -29.73
CA PRO A 704 24.04 -33.58 -30.54
C PRO A 704 24.04 -35.10 -30.56
N ALA A 705 22.89 -35.71 -30.21
CA ALA A 705 22.70 -37.14 -30.30
C ALA A 705 23.15 -37.60 -31.69
N GLN A 706 24.12 -38.52 -31.73
CA GLN A 706 24.56 -39.12 -32.99
C GLN A 706 23.32 -39.64 -33.71
N PRO A 707 23.11 -39.32 -35.00
CA PRO A 707 21.99 -39.90 -35.73
C PRO A 707 22.13 -41.42 -35.64
N GLU A 708 21.07 -42.09 -35.18
CA GLU A 708 20.96 -43.54 -35.24
C GLU A 708 21.37 -43.96 -36.65
N ARG A 709 22.48 -44.69 -36.75
CA ARG A 709 22.83 -45.37 -38.00
C ARG A 709 21.69 -46.33 -38.27
N GLU A 710 20.85 -46.02 -39.26
CA GLU A 710 19.97 -46.99 -39.88
C GLU A 710 20.82 -48.22 -40.23
N LEU A 711 20.61 -49.29 -39.48
CA LEU A 711 21.07 -50.62 -39.86
C LEU A 711 20.22 -51.03 -41.06
N VAL A 712 20.68 -50.66 -42.26
CA VAL A 712 20.26 -51.29 -43.50
C VAL A 712 20.70 -52.74 -43.41
N THR A 713 19.75 -53.62 -43.11
CA THR A 713 19.90 -55.06 -43.32
C THR A 713 19.57 -55.31 -44.79
N VAL A 714 20.57 -55.79 -45.52
CA VAL A 714 20.49 -56.26 -46.92
C VAL A 714 19.76 -57.59 -46.98
#